data_AF-A0A6G1K8D0-F1
#
_entry.id   AF-A0A6G1K8D0-F1
#
_cell.length_a   1.000
_cell.length_b   1.000
_cell.length_c   1.000
_cell.angle_alpha   90.00
_cell.angle_beta   90.00
_cell.angle_gamma   90.00
#
_symmetry.space_group_name_H-M   'P 1'
#
loop_
_entity.id
_entity.type
_entity.pdbx_description
1 polymer ?
#
loop_
_entity_poly.entity_id
_entity_poly.type
_entity_poly.pdbx_seq_one_letter_code
_entity_poly.pdbx_strand_id
1 'polypeptide(L)'
;MSDSFNWNYPGLSWSHFHSVANLLSVRDGGQAEPSSLSDTLLEEDWNPDGDEDGDASSMNTRLAHQISYSGHERLKRKFLDCLAEFAANKKGGEAVACSVMKEAEDNVVIWIARNAGFSGVDEAAFDTFGRLLGSLSCNNADRFETLLWEEMVLYHQYRIEHDYIPSLRASFKAYDPVCANNTSETSLAPDAVLSILRPLLFDDSTNGTSTLERHERLVTVLYDLRRTKSIEEVLHSSQRATSELKGLWLDICMVARLRVAFQAFKDVALTLPSFERVTIILVPRPPAPANPSQRPLTLKQTFGILQLELGPATTKAVLGQKCSVPKAEREFAKRQKQKPSIHAEVQMLMFLNTDESATSGLFPYFGCSKLSCFMCNRFIQSYGRFATRGCHGRLFKPWTVPAVDRLLPGQADRIARALISVQKKVEKKLKTSVEGHIRHERTSVIGGSSVLGGQQEESSQRQRTEDSSSPTRHAYVDLERDEIEADCDICMQPTTRRCNICNKGFFCSDPCQKKRSGSHLFTCSKRPLTSADYLWKSLAQDLMPSEEDVLEDFGFNNALSYTDKTCLLGVYRGLFLSEQFSVEEIHEWRVAGILADKIKEFFYRIPERSRGGYFPWLLKNLYVLEQPKTKDEAVKELVASLNDKARAYLDIEDRDKTARDLKPKAKGDSYILLAELLHQFSPNPVEENWYSFGFVTCRGHREETKLVDLYLLLLTEGDGNSFYESHNSRRGDVHPATFTQFWKAYEAKTLIQLMDSKGLNELRSELPFLEGFLSVPPSGLRPSVWDLKQFLEINDPGKYPPIRAVNVDYGFMNCRTFKDTCILMEIYGKILETANPLELHEACVTGKLFQFASGYLRMDEQWRSLMRNFYPLEKVAGPGLESKLGSELEPEPRSESEEDSETLLSLWPKLWGLVGGSVSY
;
A
#
# COMPACT_ATOMS: atom_id res chain seq x y z
N MET A 1 19.97 -34.97 11.71
CA MET A 1 19.10 -35.14 12.91
C MET A 1 17.86 -34.34 12.63
N SER A 2 16.67 -34.91 12.82
CA SER A 2 15.42 -34.21 12.60
C SER A 2 15.02 -33.44 13.86
N ASP A 3 14.66 -32.17 13.71
CA ASP A 3 14.26 -31.32 14.82
C ASP A 3 12.80 -31.60 15.23
N SER A 4 12.43 -31.23 16.44
CA SER A 4 11.03 -31.20 16.87
C SER A 4 10.70 -29.86 17.52
N PHE A 5 9.54 -29.32 17.18
CA PHE A 5 9.01 -28.14 17.85
C PHE A 5 8.01 -28.57 18.92
N ASN A 6 8.27 -28.12 20.14
CA ASN A 6 7.33 -28.13 21.23
C ASN A 6 7.34 -26.76 21.92
N TRP A 7 6.34 -26.53 22.77
CA TRP A 7 6.17 -25.24 23.45
C TRP A 7 7.09 -25.04 24.67
N ASN A 8 8.05 -25.95 24.91
CA ASN A 8 9.07 -25.84 25.95
C ASN A 8 10.38 -25.29 25.34
N TYR A 9 10.30 -24.10 24.73
CA TYR A 9 11.45 -23.42 24.16
C TYR A 9 11.84 -22.21 25.05
N PRO A 10 13.14 -21.94 25.33
CA PRO A 10 13.54 -20.82 26.16
C PRO A 10 12.95 -19.48 25.68
N GLY A 11 12.29 -18.74 26.57
CA GLY A 11 11.61 -17.48 26.22
C GLY A 11 10.22 -17.62 25.57
N LEU A 12 9.73 -18.84 25.36
CA LEU A 12 8.38 -19.13 24.87
C LEU A 12 7.62 -20.03 25.86
N SER A 13 6.49 -19.56 26.38
CA SER A 13 5.61 -20.35 27.25
C SER A 13 4.22 -20.43 26.64
N TRP A 14 3.68 -21.66 26.57
CA TRP A 14 2.29 -21.88 26.15
C TRP A 14 1.32 -21.01 26.96
N SER A 15 1.47 -21.02 28.30
CA SER A 15 0.57 -20.30 29.21
C SER A 15 0.63 -18.80 28.99
N HIS A 16 1.83 -18.23 28.81
CA HIS A 16 2.01 -16.80 28.53
C HIS A 16 1.38 -16.45 27.18
N PHE A 17 1.84 -17.07 26.10
CA PHE A 17 1.44 -16.75 24.73
C PHE A 17 -0.08 -16.78 24.55
N HIS A 18 -0.72 -17.87 24.96
CA HIS A 18 -2.16 -18.04 24.80
C HIS A 18 -2.95 -17.09 25.70
N SER A 19 -2.43 -16.73 26.88
CA SER A 19 -3.11 -15.79 27.77
C SER A 19 -3.11 -14.38 27.19
N VAL A 20 -1.98 -13.87 26.67
CA VAL A 20 -1.96 -12.54 26.05
C VAL A 20 -2.74 -12.51 24.73
N ALA A 21 -2.67 -13.58 23.91
CA ALA A 21 -3.47 -13.70 22.70
C ALA A 21 -4.97 -13.74 23.04
N ASN A 22 -5.38 -14.49 24.06
CA ASN A 22 -6.75 -14.56 24.53
C ASN A 22 -7.24 -13.22 25.10
N LEU A 23 -6.37 -12.45 25.74
CA LEU A 23 -6.70 -11.13 26.26
C LEU A 23 -6.95 -10.12 25.13
N LEU A 24 -6.05 -10.05 24.13
CA LEU A 24 -6.16 -9.15 22.97
C LEU A 24 -7.46 -9.33 22.19
N SER A 25 -8.09 -10.47 22.32
CA SER A 25 -9.27 -10.86 21.55
C SER A 25 -10.54 -10.87 22.36
N VAL A 26 -10.45 -10.49 23.64
CA VAL A 26 -11.59 -9.92 24.38
C VAL A 26 -11.79 -8.46 23.99
N ARG A 27 -10.71 -7.74 23.63
CA ARG A 27 -10.76 -6.37 23.12
C ARG A 27 -11.55 -6.29 21.81
N ASP A 28 -12.49 -5.36 21.75
CA ASP A 28 -13.23 -4.97 20.54
C ASP A 28 -13.73 -6.14 19.66
N GLY A 29 -14.16 -7.24 20.28
CA GLY A 29 -14.66 -8.43 19.56
C GLY A 29 -13.60 -9.20 18.76
N GLY A 30 -12.31 -8.99 19.06
CA GLY A 30 -11.18 -9.61 18.38
C GLY A 30 -10.43 -8.70 17.41
N GLN A 31 -10.87 -7.46 17.20
CA GLN A 31 -10.25 -6.55 16.24
C GLN A 31 -8.94 -5.97 16.82
N ALA A 32 -7.80 -6.35 16.26
CA ALA A 32 -6.47 -5.93 16.71
C ALA A 32 -5.83 -4.84 15.84
N GLU A 33 -6.27 -4.75 14.57
CA GLU A 33 -5.87 -3.76 13.56
C GLU A 33 -7.10 -3.41 12.71
N PRO A 34 -7.21 -2.20 12.13
CA PRO A 34 -8.15 -1.99 11.02
C PRO A 34 -7.88 -3.04 9.93
N SER A 35 -8.92 -3.46 9.18
CA SER A 35 -8.68 -4.34 8.05
C SER A 35 -7.71 -3.64 7.10
N SER A 36 -6.66 -4.33 6.66
CA SER A 36 -5.64 -3.72 5.80
C SER A 36 -6.13 -3.45 4.37
N LEU A 37 -7.43 -3.58 4.11
CA LEU A 37 -8.13 -3.33 2.85
C LEU A 37 -9.61 -3.03 3.17
N SER A 38 -10.15 -1.97 2.57
CA SER A 38 -11.59 -1.72 2.44
C SER A 38 -12.19 -2.69 1.41
N ASP A 39 -13.35 -3.28 1.72
CA ASP A 39 -14.23 -4.04 0.82
C ASP A 39 -13.59 -4.97 -0.23
N THR A 40 -13.04 -6.08 0.26
CA THR A 40 -12.61 -7.30 -0.48
C THR A 40 -13.63 -7.94 -1.44
N LEU A 41 -14.77 -7.31 -1.70
CA LEU A 41 -15.78 -7.78 -2.67
C LEU A 41 -15.65 -7.07 -4.02
N LEU A 42 -14.86 -6.00 -4.13
CA LEU A 42 -14.92 -5.07 -5.27
C LEU A 42 -13.62 -4.91 -6.08
N GLU A 43 -12.46 -5.34 -5.59
CA GLU A 43 -11.20 -5.22 -6.37
C GLU A 43 -10.80 -6.52 -7.08
N GLU A 44 -11.73 -7.09 -7.85
CA GLU A 44 -11.40 -8.03 -8.92
C GLU A 44 -12.13 -7.58 -10.18
N ASP A 45 -11.82 -6.35 -10.61
CA ASP A 45 -12.06 -5.89 -11.97
C ASP A 45 -11.13 -6.68 -12.90
N TRP A 46 -11.65 -7.80 -13.40
CA TRP A 46 -11.10 -8.47 -14.56
C TRP A 46 -11.55 -7.70 -15.80
N ASN A 47 -10.69 -6.82 -16.30
CA ASN A 47 -10.80 -6.27 -17.64
C ASN A 47 -10.23 -7.33 -18.61
N PRO A 48 -11.07 -8.03 -19.41
CA PRO A 48 -10.59 -9.05 -20.33
C PRO A 48 -9.82 -8.47 -21.52
N ASP A 49 -9.97 -7.16 -21.76
CA ASP A 49 -9.48 -6.48 -22.97
C ASP A 49 -8.14 -5.74 -22.77
N GLY A 50 -7.42 -6.07 -21.69
CA GLY A 50 -6.08 -5.56 -21.40
C GLY A 50 -5.00 -6.51 -21.89
N ASP A 51 -4.83 -6.66 -23.21
CA ASP A 51 -3.69 -7.32 -23.85
C ASP A 51 -2.40 -6.47 -23.70
N GLU A 52 -1.98 -6.22 -22.46
CA GLU A 52 -0.63 -5.71 -22.15
C GLU A 52 0.02 -6.60 -21.09
N ASP A 53 0.34 -7.82 -21.50
CA ASP A 53 1.38 -8.62 -20.86
C ASP A 53 2.72 -7.99 -21.26
N GLY A 54 3.13 -6.98 -20.49
CA GLY A 54 4.37 -6.25 -20.69
C GLY A 54 5.58 -7.17 -20.50
N ASP A 55 6.12 -7.60 -21.64
CA ASP A 55 7.50 -8.01 -21.90
C ASP A 55 8.11 -9.02 -20.90
N ALA A 56 8.05 -10.31 -21.28
CA ALA A 56 8.86 -11.36 -20.69
C ALA A 56 10.35 -11.06 -20.90
N SER A 57 10.95 -10.30 -19.99
CA SER A 57 12.36 -9.95 -20.01
C SER A 57 13.22 -11.21 -20.17
N SER A 58 14.04 -11.24 -21.23
CA SER A 58 15.00 -12.30 -21.56
C SER A 58 15.71 -12.86 -20.32
N MET A 59 15.46 -14.14 -20.01
CA MET A 59 15.95 -14.84 -18.81
C MET A 59 17.43 -15.25 -18.95
N ASN A 60 18.22 -15.01 -17.89
CA ASN A 60 19.62 -15.43 -17.81
C ASN A 60 19.72 -16.94 -17.48
N THR A 61 20.05 -17.76 -18.47
CA THR A 61 20.09 -19.23 -18.42
C THR A 61 21.24 -19.84 -17.60
N ARG A 62 22.02 -19.04 -16.85
CA ARG A 62 23.18 -19.55 -16.08
C ARG A 62 22.85 -20.09 -14.68
N LEU A 63 21.63 -19.95 -14.19
CA LEU A 63 21.21 -20.43 -12.87
C LEU A 63 20.02 -21.39 -12.98
N ALA A 64 20.28 -22.69 -12.81
CA ALA A 64 19.27 -23.76 -12.93
C ALA A 64 18.08 -23.64 -11.95
N HIS A 65 18.17 -22.79 -10.93
CA HIS A 65 17.08 -22.53 -9.97
C HIS A 65 16.15 -21.39 -10.38
N GLN A 66 16.44 -20.64 -11.46
CA GLN A 66 15.61 -19.54 -11.97
C GLN A 66 14.70 -19.95 -13.14
N ILE A 67 14.78 -21.20 -13.62
CA ILE A 67 13.97 -21.73 -14.73
C ILE A 67 12.46 -21.79 -14.36
N SER A 68 12.12 -21.78 -13.06
CA SER A 68 10.74 -21.86 -12.55
C SER A 68 10.02 -20.50 -12.44
N TYR A 69 10.71 -19.38 -12.69
CA TYR A 69 10.10 -18.06 -12.64
C TYR A 69 9.48 -17.70 -14.00
N SER A 70 8.23 -18.12 -14.24
CA SER A 70 7.56 -17.91 -15.53
C SER A 70 7.17 -16.45 -15.84
N GLY A 71 7.46 -15.46 -14.99
CA GLY A 71 7.02 -14.06 -15.17
C GLY A 71 5.55 -13.79 -14.81
N HIS A 72 4.73 -14.83 -14.62
CA HIS A 72 3.28 -14.71 -14.39
C HIS A 72 2.87 -14.61 -12.91
N GLU A 73 3.59 -13.86 -12.08
CA GLU A 73 3.35 -13.84 -10.63
C GLU A 73 1.90 -13.51 -10.24
N ARG A 74 1.29 -12.51 -10.88
CA ARG A 74 -0.07 -12.08 -10.58
C ARG A 74 -1.09 -13.18 -10.86
N LEU A 75 -0.94 -13.86 -12.00
CA LEU A 75 -1.80 -14.96 -12.41
C LEU A 75 -1.67 -16.14 -11.42
N LYS A 76 -0.44 -16.46 -11.00
CA LYS A 76 -0.13 -17.50 -10.01
C LYS A 76 -0.73 -17.21 -8.63
N ARG A 77 -0.65 -15.96 -8.16
CA ARG A 77 -1.28 -15.55 -6.88
C ARG A 77 -2.80 -15.68 -6.95
N LYS A 78 -3.42 -15.20 -8.04
CA LYS A 78 -4.86 -15.33 -8.29
C LYS A 78 -5.30 -16.79 -8.33
N PHE A 79 -4.56 -17.65 -9.03
CA PHE A 79 -4.80 -19.10 -9.07
C PHE A 79 -4.84 -19.70 -7.67
N LEU A 80 -3.82 -19.43 -6.85
CA LEU A 80 -3.72 -19.97 -5.50
C LEU A 80 -4.88 -19.48 -4.62
N ASP A 81 -5.23 -18.18 -4.67
CA ASP A 81 -6.37 -17.65 -3.93
C ASP A 81 -7.69 -18.29 -4.37
N CYS A 82 -7.96 -18.37 -5.68
CA CYS A 82 -9.14 -19.03 -6.23
C CYS A 82 -9.20 -20.52 -5.86
N LEU A 83 -8.07 -21.22 -5.84
CA LEU A 83 -8.00 -22.62 -5.45
C LEU A 83 -8.30 -22.81 -3.97
N ALA A 84 -7.82 -21.90 -3.12
CA ALA A 84 -8.17 -21.91 -1.70
C ALA A 84 -9.66 -21.60 -1.50
N GLU A 85 -10.25 -20.69 -2.28
CA GLU A 85 -11.70 -20.42 -2.25
C GLU A 85 -12.54 -21.63 -2.71
N PHE A 86 -12.10 -22.33 -3.75
CA PHE A 86 -12.70 -23.58 -4.24
C PHE A 86 -12.64 -24.69 -3.17
N ALA A 87 -11.48 -24.88 -2.53
CA ALA A 87 -11.33 -25.85 -1.44
C ALA A 87 -12.21 -25.54 -0.21
N ALA A 88 -12.65 -24.29 -0.06
CA ALA A 88 -13.58 -23.87 0.98
C ALA A 88 -15.04 -24.15 0.59
N ASN A 89 -15.38 -25.38 0.22
CA ASN A 89 -16.71 -25.75 -0.29
C ASN A 89 -17.87 -25.73 0.73
N LYS A 90 -17.66 -25.23 1.96
CA LYS A 90 -18.72 -25.08 2.99
C LYS A 90 -18.69 -23.68 3.59
N LYS A 91 -19.82 -23.21 4.12
CA LYS A 91 -19.85 -21.96 4.88
C LYS A 91 -19.20 -22.12 6.26
N GLY A 92 -18.40 -21.12 6.66
CA GLY A 92 -17.88 -21.02 8.03
C GLY A 92 -16.36 -20.88 8.12
N GLY A 93 -15.85 -20.92 9.35
CA GLY A 93 -14.41 -20.86 9.65
C GLY A 93 -13.71 -22.21 9.44
N GLU A 94 -14.43 -23.32 9.60
CA GLU A 94 -13.89 -24.68 9.47
C GLU A 94 -13.55 -25.06 8.02
N ALA A 95 -14.20 -24.42 7.06
CA ALA A 95 -13.94 -24.61 5.63
C ALA A 95 -12.79 -23.75 5.10
N VAL A 96 -12.26 -22.80 5.88
CA VAL A 96 -11.18 -21.91 5.43
C VAL A 96 -9.98 -22.75 5.01
N ALA A 97 -9.43 -22.42 3.85
CA ALA A 97 -8.36 -23.16 3.22
C ALA A 97 -7.19 -22.26 2.80
N CYS A 98 -6.04 -22.89 2.62
CA CYS A 98 -4.78 -22.28 2.24
C CYS A 98 -4.13 -23.15 1.16
N SER A 99 -3.57 -22.54 0.12
CA SER A 99 -2.90 -23.22 -0.99
C SER A 99 -1.49 -22.67 -1.20
N VAL A 100 -0.61 -23.50 -1.78
CA VAL A 100 0.73 -23.11 -2.23
C VAL A 100 1.15 -24.06 -3.36
N MET A 101 2.05 -23.63 -4.23
CA MET A 101 2.54 -24.48 -5.31
C MET A 101 4.05 -24.45 -5.47
N LYS A 102 4.56 -25.47 -6.15
CA LYS A 102 5.92 -25.63 -6.63
C LYS A 102 5.85 -25.99 -8.10
N GLU A 103 6.55 -25.24 -8.92
CA GLU A 103 6.60 -25.46 -10.36
C GLU A 103 7.94 -26.05 -10.77
N ALA A 104 7.88 -26.97 -11.71
CA ALA A 104 8.99 -27.50 -12.48
C ALA A 104 8.64 -27.38 -13.98
N GLU A 105 9.50 -27.91 -14.85
CA GLU A 105 9.44 -27.65 -16.30
C GLU A 105 8.12 -28.11 -16.94
N ASP A 106 7.65 -29.32 -16.62
CA ASP A 106 6.44 -29.95 -17.17
C ASP A 106 5.40 -30.32 -16.09
N ASN A 107 5.65 -29.95 -14.83
CA ASN A 107 4.78 -30.34 -13.73
C ASN A 107 4.66 -29.29 -12.63
N VAL A 108 3.47 -29.25 -12.02
CA VAL A 108 3.17 -28.42 -10.86
C VAL A 108 2.67 -29.29 -9.72
N VAL A 109 3.23 -29.08 -8.53
CA VAL A 109 2.77 -29.70 -7.29
C VAL A 109 2.09 -28.62 -6.47
N ILE A 110 0.84 -28.85 -6.09
CA ILE A 110 0.03 -27.90 -5.34
C ILE A 110 -0.38 -28.54 -4.03
N TRP A 111 -0.12 -27.86 -2.91
CA TRP A 111 -0.58 -28.29 -1.61
C TRP A 111 -1.79 -27.48 -1.19
N ILE A 112 -2.78 -28.14 -0.59
CA ILE A 112 -3.98 -27.48 -0.06
C ILE A 112 -4.19 -27.94 1.38
N ALA A 113 -4.36 -27.00 2.31
CA ALA A 113 -4.74 -27.25 3.69
C ALA A 113 -6.14 -26.67 3.96
N ARG A 114 -6.95 -27.34 4.79
CA ARG A 114 -8.28 -26.86 5.22
C ARG A 114 -8.41 -26.98 6.73
N ASN A 115 -9.01 -25.99 7.40
CA ASN A 115 -9.13 -25.94 8.86
C ASN A 115 -9.72 -27.24 9.46
N ALA A 116 -10.77 -27.79 8.85
CA ALA A 116 -11.40 -29.04 9.26
C ALA A 116 -10.63 -30.31 8.86
N GLY A 117 -9.70 -30.21 7.90
CA GLY A 117 -9.14 -31.34 7.16
C GLY A 117 -9.99 -31.75 5.96
N PHE A 118 -9.51 -32.74 5.21
CA PHE A 118 -10.17 -33.31 4.03
C PHE A 118 -10.72 -34.72 4.33
N SER A 119 -11.76 -35.10 3.60
CA SER A 119 -12.38 -36.42 3.62
C SER A 119 -12.02 -37.19 2.35
N GLY A 120 -12.26 -38.50 2.31
CA GLY A 120 -11.99 -39.31 1.11
C GLY A 120 -12.78 -38.86 -0.13
N VAL A 121 -13.92 -38.19 0.05
CA VAL A 121 -14.66 -37.58 -1.07
C VAL A 121 -13.90 -36.37 -1.64
N ASP A 122 -13.24 -35.59 -0.79
CA ASP A 122 -12.42 -34.47 -1.25
C ASP A 122 -11.17 -34.98 -2.00
N GLU A 123 -10.56 -36.07 -1.55
CA GLU A 123 -9.39 -36.68 -2.22
C GLU A 123 -9.71 -37.09 -3.66
N ALA A 124 -10.85 -37.76 -3.89
CA ALA A 124 -11.27 -38.17 -5.22
C ALA A 124 -11.60 -36.98 -6.14
N ALA A 125 -12.23 -35.93 -5.59
CA ALA A 125 -12.55 -34.71 -6.33
C ALA A 125 -11.28 -33.96 -6.75
N PHE A 126 -10.32 -33.78 -5.84
CA PHE A 126 -9.07 -33.07 -6.15
C PHE A 126 -8.12 -33.85 -7.07
N ASP A 127 -8.13 -35.20 -7.03
CA ASP A 127 -7.44 -36.02 -8.02
C ASP A 127 -8.02 -35.83 -9.42
N THR A 128 -9.36 -35.89 -9.53
CA THR A 128 -10.07 -35.68 -10.79
C THR A 128 -9.84 -34.28 -11.32
N PHE A 129 -9.97 -33.26 -10.46
CA PHE A 129 -9.70 -31.87 -10.79
C PHE A 129 -8.26 -31.63 -11.28
N GLY A 130 -7.26 -32.20 -10.61
CA GLY A 130 -5.86 -32.12 -11.06
C GLY A 130 -5.64 -32.74 -12.44
N ARG A 131 -6.22 -33.92 -12.70
CA ARG A 131 -6.15 -34.56 -14.03
C ARG A 131 -6.83 -33.74 -15.12
N LEU A 132 -7.98 -33.12 -14.82
CA LEU A 132 -8.69 -32.26 -15.77
C LEU A 132 -7.91 -30.97 -16.06
N LEU A 133 -7.30 -30.35 -15.06
CA LEU A 133 -6.40 -29.20 -15.26
C LEU A 133 -5.20 -29.54 -16.15
N GLY A 134 -4.57 -30.71 -15.92
CA GLY A 134 -3.48 -31.17 -16.79
C GLY A 134 -3.91 -31.42 -18.22
N SER A 135 -5.11 -31.98 -18.39
CA SER A 135 -5.67 -32.28 -19.72
C SER A 135 -6.07 -31.02 -20.49
N LEU A 136 -6.43 -29.93 -19.80
CA LEU A 136 -6.71 -28.64 -20.42
C LEU A 136 -5.48 -28.03 -21.10
N SER A 137 -4.30 -28.27 -20.55
CA SER A 137 -3.02 -27.81 -21.13
C SER A 137 -2.67 -28.55 -22.44
N CYS A 138 -3.19 -29.77 -22.63
CA CYS A 138 -2.83 -30.69 -23.72
C CYS A 138 -3.98 -30.88 -24.75
N ASN A 139 -4.06 -30.04 -25.79
CA ASN A 139 -4.84 -30.22 -27.04
C ASN A 139 -6.19 -30.99 -26.97
N ASN A 140 -7.24 -30.32 -26.47
CA ASN A 140 -8.68 -30.44 -26.80
C ASN A 140 -9.47 -29.62 -25.77
N ALA A 141 -9.22 -28.30 -25.74
CA ALA A 141 -9.64 -27.40 -24.66
C ALA A 141 -11.15 -27.51 -24.36
N ASP A 142 -12.01 -27.51 -25.38
CA ASP A 142 -13.47 -27.42 -25.21
C ASP A 142 -14.08 -28.59 -24.41
N ARG A 143 -13.61 -29.82 -24.63
CA ARG A 143 -14.16 -31.00 -23.92
C ARG A 143 -13.74 -31.00 -22.45
N PHE A 144 -12.47 -30.73 -22.16
CA PHE A 144 -11.96 -30.72 -20.80
C PHE A 144 -12.40 -29.47 -20.03
N GLU A 145 -12.71 -28.38 -20.73
CA GLU A 145 -13.32 -27.18 -20.17
C GLU A 145 -14.69 -27.50 -19.57
N THR A 146 -15.55 -28.18 -20.33
CA THR A 146 -16.86 -28.63 -19.85
C THR A 146 -16.74 -29.60 -18.67
N LEU A 147 -15.87 -30.61 -18.76
CA LEU A 147 -15.69 -31.59 -17.68
C LEU A 147 -15.13 -30.95 -16.39
N LEU A 148 -14.20 -29.99 -16.51
CA LEU A 148 -13.69 -29.25 -15.36
C LEU A 148 -14.81 -28.44 -14.71
N TRP A 149 -15.67 -27.80 -15.52
CA TRP A 149 -16.76 -26.99 -15.01
C TRP A 149 -17.79 -27.84 -14.25
N GLU A 150 -18.19 -28.97 -14.83
CA GLU A 150 -19.09 -29.95 -14.22
C GLU A 150 -18.54 -30.41 -12.87
N GLU A 151 -17.27 -30.81 -12.80
CA GLU A 151 -16.62 -31.27 -11.57
C GLU A 151 -16.58 -30.17 -10.50
N MET A 152 -16.28 -28.92 -10.89
CA MET A 152 -16.27 -27.79 -9.96
C MET A 152 -17.65 -27.50 -9.37
N VAL A 153 -18.71 -27.56 -10.19
CA VAL A 153 -20.08 -27.32 -9.73
C VAL A 153 -20.58 -28.49 -8.88
N LEU A 154 -20.26 -29.74 -9.24
CA LEU A 154 -20.55 -30.93 -8.44
C LEU A 154 -19.93 -30.84 -7.04
N TYR A 155 -18.65 -30.47 -6.95
CA TYR A 155 -17.97 -30.32 -5.65
C TYR A 155 -18.60 -29.23 -4.76
N HIS A 156 -19.19 -28.20 -5.37
CA HIS A 156 -19.88 -27.10 -4.67
C HIS A 156 -21.39 -27.28 -4.51
N GLN A 157 -21.99 -28.35 -5.05
CA GLN A 157 -23.44 -28.55 -5.11
C GLN A 157 -24.10 -28.32 -3.75
N TYR A 158 -23.56 -28.93 -2.68
CA TYR A 158 -24.12 -28.79 -1.33
C TYR A 158 -24.20 -27.33 -0.88
N ARG A 159 -23.14 -26.54 -1.10
CA ARG A 159 -23.08 -25.12 -0.71
C ARG A 159 -23.97 -24.25 -1.59
N ILE A 160 -24.08 -24.59 -2.88
CA ILE A 160 -25.01 -23.92 -3.80
C ILE A 160 -26.45 -24.09 -3.29
N GLU A 161 -26.85 -25.32 -2.98
CA GLU A 161 -28.21 -25.66 -2.53
C GLU A 161 -28.55 -25.12 -1.14
N HIS A 162 -27.64 -25.23 -0.18
CA HIS A 162 -27.94 -25.02 1.24
C HIS A 162 -27.53 -23.64 1.77
N ASP A 163 -26.57 -22.96 1.13
CA ASP A 163 -26.10 -21.64 1.56
C ASP A 163 -26.43 -20.54 0.55
N TYR A 164 -26.04 -20.74 -0.71
CA TYR A 164 -26.13 -19.69 -1.73
C TYR A 164 -27.55 -19.44 -2.22
N ILE A 165 -28.26 -20.48 -2.67
CA ILE A 165 -29.64 -20.35 -3.16
C ILE A 165 -30.57 -19.77 -2.07
N PRO A 166 -30.54 -20.22 -0.81
CA PRO A 166 -31.37 -19.62 0.24
C PRO A 166 -31.07 -18.15 0.50
N SER A 167 -29.78 -17.76 0.52
CA SER A 167 -29.37 -16.35 0.72
C SER A 167 -29.82 -15.49 -0.47
N LEU A 168 -29.56 -15.94 -1.70
CA LEU A 168 -30.02 -15.29 -2.93
C LEU A 168 -31.54 -15.15 -2.98
N ARG A 169 -32.30 -16.20 -2.64
CA ARG A 169 -33.76 -16.13 -2.57
C ARG A 169 -34.24 -15.10 -1.57
N ALA A 170 -33.60 -14.99 -0.40
CA ALA A 170 -33.95 -14.01 0.62
C ALA A 170 -33.66 -12.58 0.15
N SER A 171 -32.46 -12.32 -0.36
CA SER A 171 -32.05 -11.01 -0.87
C SER A 171 -32.85 -10.59 -2.11
N PHE A 172 -33.15 -11.52 -3.02
CA PHE A 172 -33.97 -11.27 -4.21
C PHE A 172 -35.45 -11.02 -3.85
N LYS A 173 -36.00 -11.70 -2.82
CA LYS A 173 -37.35 -11.39 -2.31
C LYS A 173 -37.42 -10.02 -1.64
N ALA A 174 -36.34 -9.57 -1.00
CA ALA A 174 -36.26 -8.23 -0.44
C ALA A 174 -36.20 -7.15 -1.54
N TYR A 175 -35.65 -7.48 -2.72
CA TYR A 175 -35.61 -6.62 -3.90
C TYR A 175 -36.97 -6.43 -4.59
N ASP A 176 -37.72 -7.52 -4.81
CA ASP A 176 -38.98 -7.55 -5.61
C ASP A 176 -40.02 -6.46 -5.24
N PRO A 177 -40.32 -6.16 -3.95
CA PRO A 177 -41.28 -5.11 -3.59
C PRO A 177 -40.72 -3.68 -3.66
N VAL A 178 -39.40 -3.50 -3.72
CA VAL A 178 -38.74 -2.18 -3.84
C VAL A 178 -38.89 -1.62 -5.25
N CYS A 179 -38.94 -2.47 -6.29
CA CYS A 179 -39.27 -2.07 -7.65
C CYS A 179 -40.77 -1.79 -7.85
N ALA A 180 -41.66 -2.52 -7.17
CA ALA A 180 -43.11 -2.35 -7.32
C ALA A 180 -43.64 -0.98 -6.83
N ASN A 181 -43.01 -0.39 -5.80
CA ASN A 181 -43.41 0.90 -5.24
C ASN A 181 -42.89 2.13 -6.02
N ASN A 182 -41.99 1.94 -6.99
CA ASN A 182 -41.43 3.02 -7.82
C ASN A 182 -42.12 3.09 -9.20
N THR A 183 -43.45 2.93 -9.22
CA THR A 183 -44.27 3.08 -10.43
C THR A 183 -44.44 4.56 -10.79
N SER A 184 -43.41 5.14 -11.39
CA SER A 184 -43.50 6.32 -12.27
C SER A 184 -42.66 6.07 -13.51
N GLU A 185 -43.34 5.60 -14.56
CA GLU A 185 -43.08 5.78 -16.00
C GLU A 185 -41.63 5.78 -16.54
N THR A 186 -40.73 4.93 -16.07
CA THR A 186 -39.60 4.46 -16.91
C THR A 186 -39.15 3.07 -16.46
N SER A 187 -39.52 1.99 -17.17
CA SER A 187 -38.94 0.67 -16.89
C SER A 187 -37.45 0.72 -17.26
N LEU A 188 -36.58 0.69 -16.26
CA LEU A 188 -35.13 0.74 -16.45
C LEU A 188 -34.65 -0.66 -16.91
N ALA A 189 -33.74 -0.69 -17.89
CA ALA A 189 -33.07 -1.89 -18.43
C ALA A 189 -32.56 -2.95 -17.40
N PRO A 190 -32.14 -2.60 -16.17
CA PRO A 190 -31.69 -3.54 -15.14
C PRO A 190 -32.74 -4.55 -14.67
N ASP A 191 -34.03 -4.18 -14.63
CA ASP A 191 -35.11 -5.10 -14.21
C ASP A 191 -35.33 -6.23 -15.23
N ALA A 192 -35.16 -5.92 -16.52
CA ALA A 192 -35.25 -6.91 -17.58
C ALA A 192 -34.11 -7.95 -17.49
N VAL A 193 -32.90 -7.53 -17.11
CA VAL A 193 -31.73 -8.40 -16.98
C VAL A 193 -31.82 -9.26 -15.70
N LEU A 194 -32.28 -8.70 -14.57
CA LEU A 194 -32.49 -9.45 -13.32
C LEU A 194 -33.68 -10.41 -13.37
N SER A 195 -34.62 -10.21 -14.29
CA SER A 195 -35.77 -11.11 -14.49
C SER A 195 -35.36 -12.56 -14.79
N ILE A 196 -34.16 -12.77 -15.35
CA ILE A 196 -33.58 -14.09 -15.66
C ILE A 196 -33.32 -14.90 -14.39
N LEU A 197 -33.07 -14.26 -13.24
CA LEU A 197 -32.84 -14.96 -11.97
C LEU A 197 -34.10 -15.58 -11.38
N ARG A 198 -35.27 -14.98 -11.63
CA ARG A 198 -36.55 -15.41 -11.05
C ARG A 198 -36.87 -16.89 -11.33
N PRO A 199 -36.84 -17.38 -12.58
CA PRO A 199 -37.10 -18.79 -12.86
C PRO A 199 -36.02 -19.71 -12.28
N LEU A 200 -34.75 -19.30 -12.30
CA LEU A 200 -33.64 -20.10 -11.77
C LEU A 200 -33.72 -20.28 -10.24
N LEU A 201 -34.24 -19.28 -9.54
CA LEU A 201 -34.37 -19.30 -8.09
C LEU A 201 -35.70 -19.89 -7.60
N PHE A 202 -36.82 -19.68 -8.30
CA PHE A 202 -38.15 -20.00 -7.76
C PHE A 202 -38.95 -21.06 -8.53
N ASP A 203 -38.61 -21.36 -9.78
CA ASP A 203 -39.35 -22.38 -10.52
C ASP A 203 -38.92 -23.78 -10.08
N ASP A 204 -39.88 -24.59 -9.65
CA ASP A 204 -39.70 -26.02 -9.50
C ASP A 204 -39.47 -26.65 -10.89
N SER A 205 -38.55 -27.62 -10.95
CA SER A 205 -38.03 -28.26 -12.16
C SER A 205 -39.03 -28.37 -13.32
N THR A 206 -38.85 -27.57 -14.38
CA THR A 206 -39.50 -27.80 -15.67
C THR A 206 -38.82 -28.97 -16.38
N ASN A 207 -39.60 -30.01 -16.69
CA ASN A 207 -39.29 -31.23 -17.44
C ASN A 207 -37.91 -31.31 -18.14
N GLY A 208 -36.97 -32.06 -17.54
CA GLY A 208 -35.85 -32.71 -18.25
C GLY A 208 -34.42 -32.26 -17.90
N THR A 209 -34.21 -31.03 -17.40
CA THR A 209 -32.86 -30.54 -17.03
C THR A 209 -32.35 -31.14 -15.72
N SER A 210 -31.08 -31.56 -15.69
CA SER A 210 -30.46 -32.11 -14.49
C SER A 210 -30.23 -31.04 -13.40
N THR A 211 -30.14 -31.44 -12.13
CA THR A 211 -29.82 -30.53 -11.01
C THR A 211 -28.46 -29.84 -11.23
N LEU A 212 -27.50 -30.53 -11.84
CA LEU A 212 -26.19 -30.00 -12.16
C LEU A 212 -26.28 -28.87 -13.20
N GLU A 213 -26.95 -29.10 -14.32
CA GLU A 213 -27.16 -28.09 -15.38
C GLU A 213 -27.84 -26.82 -14.85
N ARG A 214 -28.76 -26.97 -13.90
CA ARG A 214 -29.41 -25.83 -13.24
C ARG A 214 -28.42 -25.00 -12.42
N HIS A 215 -27.55 -25.65 -11.66
CA HIS A 215 -26.53 -24.97 -10.87
C HIS A 215 -25.47 -24.29 -11.75
N GLU A 216 -25.03 -24.96 -12.81
CA GLU A 216 -24.10 -24.40 -13.79
C GLU A 216 -24.68 -23.13 -14.43
N ARG A 217 -25.94 -23.19 -14.84
CA ARG A 217 -26.64 -22.06 -15.44
C ARG A 217 -26.82 -20.92 -14.43
N LEU A 218 -27.21 -21.22 -13.20
CA LEU A 218 -27.35 -20.22 -12.13
C LEU A 218 -26.03 -19.47 -11.89
N VAL A 219 -24.94 -20.21 -11.70
CA VAL A 219 -23.62 -19.62 -11.42
C VAL A 219 -23.11 -18.80 -12.61
N THR A 220 -23.33 -19.26 -13.84
CA THR A 220 -22.95 -18.53 -15.06
C THR A 220 -23.72 -17.23 -15.21
N VAL A 221 -25.05 -17.26 -15.04
CA VAL A 221 -25.88 -16.05 -15.09
C VAL A 221 -25.45 -15.04 -14.02
N LEU A 222 -25.17 -15.49 -12.79
CA LEU A 222 -24.71 -14.60 -11.71
C LEU A 222 -23.34 -14.00 -11.99
N TYR A 223 -22.46 -14.73 -12.69
CA TYR A 223 -21.17 -14.21 -13.15
C TYR A 223 -21.35 -13.14 -14.23
N ASP A 224 -22.24 -13.35 -15.20
CA ASP A 224 -22.53 -12.36 -16.24
C ASP A 224 -23.16 -11.08 -15.63
N LEU A 225 -24.04 -11.25 -14.65
CA LEU A 225 -24.61 -10.13 -13.87
C LEU A 225 -23.53 -9.35 -13.13
N ARG A 226 -22.58 -10.03 -12.48
CA ARG A 226 -21.43 -9.39 -11.82
C ARG A 226 -20.59 -8.55 -12.79
N ARG A 227 -20.45 -8.99 -14.04
CA ARG A 227 -19.69 -8.27 -15.08
C ARG A 227 -20.48 -7.15 -15.75
N THR A 228 -21.78 -7.07 -15.49
CA THR A 228 -22.64 -6.06 -16.10
C THR A 228 -22.59 -4.79 -15.26
N LYS A 229 -21.86 -3.78 -15.73
CA LYS A 229 -21.65 -2.50 -15.04
C LYS A 229 -22.94 -1.82 -14.57
N SER A 230 -24.00 -1.86 -15.40
CA SER A 230 -25.30 -1.28 -15.02
C SER A 230 -25.97 -1.99 -13.85
N ILE A 231 -25.70 -3.29 -13.63
CA ILE A 231 -26.20 -4.05 -12.48
C ILE A 231 -25.40 -3.70 -11.21
N GLU A 232 -24.08 -3.59 -11.32
CA GLU A 232 -23.24 -3.10 -10.22
C GLU A 232 -23.66 -1.69 -9.79
N GLU A 233 -23.86 -0.80 -10.75
CA GLU A 233 -24.33 0.57 -10.52
C GLU A 233 -25.64 0.58 -9.75
N VAL A 234 -26.63 -0.21 -10.15
CA VAL A 234 -27.94 -0.23 -9.48
C VAL A 234 -27.90 -0.87 -8.11
N LEU A 235 -27.23 -2.02 -7.97
CA LEU A 235 -27.28 -2.81 -6.74
C LEU A 235 -26.26 -2.37 -5.69
N HIS A 236 -25.17 -1.71 -6.10
CA HIS A 236 -24.04 -1.47 -5.21
C HIS A 236 -23.52 -0.02 -5.21
N SER A 237 -23.07 0.51 -6.36
CA SER A 237 -22.34 1.79 -6.40
C SER A 237 -23.23 3.03 -6.50
N SER A 238 -24.53 2.88 -6.81
CA SER A 238 -25.49 3.98 -6.75
C SER A 238 -25.74 4.46 -5.32
N GLN A 239 -25.88 5.78 -5.17
CA GLN A 239 -26.30 6.42 -3.92
C GLN A 239 -27.70 5.97 -3.45
N ARG A 240 -28.52 5.42 -4.35
CA ARG A 240 -29.86 4.90 -4.03
C ARG A 240 -29.85 3.43 -3.59
N ALA A 241 -28.69 2.75 -3.62
CA ALA A 241 -28.56 1.35 -3.23
C ALA A 241 -28.77 1.18 -1.72
N THR A 242 -29.90 0.60 -1.34
CA THR A 242 -30.24 0.28 0.04
C THR A 242 -29.38 -0.87 0.58
N SER A 243 -29.44 -1.15 1.88
CA SER A 243 -28.76 -2.30 2.49
C SER A 243 -29.18 -3.63 1.85
N GLU A 244 -30.42 -3.73 1.40
CA GLU A 244 -30.99 -4.91 0.76
C GLU A 244 -30.45 -5.09 -0.66
N LEU A 245 -30.34 -3.99 -1.43
CA LEU A 245 -29.73 -3.99 -2.77
C LEU A 245 -28.25 -4.40 -2.71
N LYS A 246 -27.51 -3.81 -1.77
CA LYS A 246 -26.11 -4.18 -1.52
C LYS A 246 -26.01 -5.63 -1.07
N GLY A 247 -26.93 -6.11 -0.24
CA GLY A 247 -27.00 -7.52 0.16
C GLY A 247 -27.17 -8.46 -1.04
N LEU A 248 -28.06 -8.13 -1.98
CA LEU A 248 -28.24 -8.89 -3.22
C LEU A 248 -26.98 -8.87 -4.08
N TRP A 249 -26.32 -7.73 -4.24
CA TRP A 249 -25.03 -7.65 -4.95
C TRP A 249 -23.97 -8.57 -4.32
N LEU A 250 -23.83 -8.53 -3.00
CA LEU A 250 -22.87 -9.39 -2.31
C LEU A 250 -23.17 -10.87 -2.53
N ASP A 251 -24.44 -11.28 -2.48
CA ASP A 251 -24.83 -12.65 -2.76
C ASP A 251 -24.54 -13.04 -4.22
N ILE A 252 -24.79 -12.17 -5.19
CA ILE A 252 -24.43 -12.36 -6.61
C ILE A 252 -22.92 -12.60 -6.73
N CYS A 253 -22.10 -11.71 -6.16
CA CYS A 253 -20.65 -11.82 -6.20
C CYS A 253 -20.15 -13.11 -5.53
N MET A 254 -20.74 -13.50 -4.40
CA MET A 254 -20.34 -14.70 -3.65
C MET A 254 -20.55 -15.99 -4.44
N VAL A 255 -21.62 -16.08 -5.24
CA VAL A 255 -21.86 -17.23 -6.10
C VAL A 255 -21.01 -17.17 -7.37
N ALA A 256 -20.89 -15.99 -7.98
CA ALA A 256 -20.08 -15.76 -9.17
C ALA A 256 -18.59 -16.12 -8.98
N ARG A 257 -18.07 -16.10 -7.74
CA ARG A 257 -16.70 -16.53 -7.40
C ARG A 257 -16.34 -17.91 -7.94
N LEU A 258 -17.29 -18.85 -7.99
CA LEU A 258 -17.02 -20.18 -8.52
C LEU A 258 -16.67 -20.12 -10.02
N ARG A 259 -17.34 -19.27 -10.79
CA ARG A 259 -17.03 -19.04 -12.21
C ARG A 259 -15.73 -18.26 -12.39
N VAL A 260 -15.43 -17.31 -11.49
CA VAL A 260 -14.15 -16.58 -11.48
C VAL A 260 -12.98 -17.54 -11.25
N ALA A 261 -13.12 -18.45 -10.28
CA ALA A 261 -12.11 -19.47 -10.01
C ALA A 261 -11.89 -20.36 -11.23
N PHE A 262 -12.97 -20.79 -11.90
CA PHE A 262 -12.86 -21.56 -13.13
C PHE A 262 -12.08 -20.81 -14.23
N GLN A 263 -12.36 -19.51 -14.44
CA GLN A 263 -11.61 -18.72 -15.42
C GLN A 263 -10.13 -18.64 -15.05
N ALA A 264 -9.80 -18.36 -13.79
CA ALA A 264 -8.42 -18.34 -13.33
C ALA A 264 -7.71 -19.69 -13.54
N PHE A 265 -8.41 -20.81 -13.32
CA PHE A 265 -7.84 -22.13 -13.55
C PHE A 265 -7.58 -22.42 -15.03
N LYS A 266 -8.52 -22.02 -15.90
CA LYS A 266 -8.37 -22.10 -17.35
C LYS A 266 -7.19 -21.24 -17.83
N ASP A 267 -7.14 -19.98 -17.42
CA ASP A 267 -6.09 -19.03 -17.80
C ASP A 267 -4.71 -19.61 -17.44
N VAL A 268 -4.56 -20.13 -16.23
CA VAL A 268 -3.27 -20.69 -15.77
C VAL A 268 -2.90 -21.96 -16.52
N ALA A 269 -3.86 -22.89 -16.69
CA ALA A 269 -3.60 -24.16 -17.37
C ALA A 269 -3.20 -23.98 -18.85
N LEU A 270 -3.76 -22.96 -19.51
CA LEU A 270 -3.45 -22.62 -20.90
C LEU A 270 -2.18 -21.76 -21.06
N THR A 271 -1.86 -20.94 -20.04
CA THR A 271 -0.73 -20.01 -20.12
C THR A 271 0.58 -20.64 -19.64
N LEU A 272 0.54 -21.52 -18.64
CA LEU A 272 1.74 -22.07 -18.01
C LEU A 272 2.02 -23.50 -18.49
N PRO A 273 3.15 -23.76 -19.18
CA PRO A 273 3.53 -25.12 -19.58
C PRO A 273 3.71 -26.09 -18.41
N SER A 274 4.05 -25.58 -17.22
CA SER A 274 4.19 -26.41 -16.00
C SER A 274 2.88 -27.10 -15.58
N PHE A 275 1.74 -26.69 -16.14
CA PHE A 275 0.43 -27.29 -15.87
C PHE A 275 0.11 -28.51 -16.73
N GLU A 276 0.98 -28.96 -17.63
CA GLU A 276 0.79 -30.24 -18.35
C GLU A 276 0.57 -31.41 -17.38
N ARG A 277 1.24 -31.39 -16.22
CA ARG A 277 1.08 -32.39 -15.15
C ARG A 277 0.82 -31.73 -13.80
N VAL A 278 -0.45 -31.69 -13.41
CA VAL A 278 -0.88 -31.14 -12.12
C VAL A 278 -1.01 -32.25 -11.07
N THR A 279 -0.30 -32.10 -9.95
CA THR A 279 -0.43 -32.96 -8.76
C THR A 279 -0.95 -32.13 -7.59
N ILE A 280 -2.06 -32.55 -6.98
CA ILE A 280 -2.65 -31.89 -5.83
C ILE A 280 -2.48 -32.77 -4.59
N ILE A 281 -1.87 -32.20 -3.54
CA ILE A 281 -1.60 -32.85 -2.28
C ILE A 281 -2.46 -32.19 -1.20
N LEU A 282 -3.42 -32.95 -0.66
CA LEU A 282 -4.22 -32.51 0.47
C LEU A 282 -3.43 -32.68 1.76
N VAL A 283 -3.11 -31.57 2.41
CA VAL A 283 -2.31 -31.54 3.63
C VAL A 283 -3.12 -32.16 4.78
N PRO A 284 -2.58 -33.19 5.45
CA PRO A 284 -3.28 -33.82 6.56
C PRO A 284 -3.37 -32.86 7.74
N ARG A 285 -4.53 -32.88 8.41
CA ARG A 285 -4.75 -32.05 9.58
C ARG A 285 -3.89 -32.54 10.76
N PRO A 286 -2.98 -31.73 11.31
CA PRO A 286 -2.20 -32.10 12.48
C PRO A 286 -3.12 -32.29 13.70
N PRO A 287 -2.78 -33.23 14.61
CA PRO A 287 -3.56 -33.44 15.83
C PRO A 287 -3.56 -32.16 16.67
N ALA A 288 -4.75 -31.71 17.06
CA ALA A 288 -4.85 -30.57 17.98
C ALA A 288 -4.21 -30.94 19.33
N PRO A 289 -3.44 -30.05 19.97
CA PRO A 289 -2.82 -30.33 21.26
C PRO A 289 -3.91 -30.76 22.27
N ALA A 290 -3.79 -31.99 22.79
CA ALA A 290 -4.86 -32.66 23.52
C ALA A 290 -5.20 -31.96 24.84
N ASN A 291 -4.20 -31.33 25.49
CA ASN A 291 -4.34 -30.43 26.62
C ASN A 291 -3.05 -29.59 26.75
N PRO A 292 -3.14 -28.31 27.15
CA PRO A 292 -1.94 -27.53 27.43
C PRO A 292 -1.18 -28.15 28.60
N SER A 293 0.12 -28.36 28.45
CA SER A 293 1.01 -28.88 29.51
C SER A 293 1.11 -27.94 30.72
N GLN A 294 0.68 -26.68 30.57
CA GLN A 294 0.77 -25.62 31.57
C GLN A 294 -0.61 -25.05 31.88
N ARG A 295 -0.85 -24.75 33.17
CA ARG A 295 -2.11 -24.15 33.63
C ARG A 295 -2.32 -22.77 32.98
N PRO A 296 -3.52 -22.47 32.43
CA PRO A 296 -3.82 -21.15 31.91
C PRO A 296 -3.69 -20.09 32.99
N LEU A 297 -3.14 -18.91 32.63
CA LEU A 297 -3.00 -17.81 33.56
C LEU A 297 -4.35 -17.17 33.86
N THR A 298 -4.51 -16.67 35.09
CA THR A 298 -5.64 -15.82 35.47
C THR A 298 -5.53 -14.44 34.81
N LEU A 299 -6.64 -13.70 34.77
CA LEU A 299 -6.63 -12.33 34.24
C LEU A 299 -5.62 -11.44 34.98
N LYS A 300 -5.59 -11.53 36.32
CA LYS A 300 -4.64 -10.79 37.18
C LYS A 300 -3.18 -11.12 36.84
N GLN A 301 -2.85 -12.41 36.68
CA GLN A 301 -1.50 -12.83 36.29
C GLN A 301 -1.12 -12.34 34.89
N THR A 302 -2.07 -12.36 33.95
CA THR A 302 -1.84 -11.89 32.57
C THR A 302 -1.57 -10.38 32.54
N PHE A 303 -2.33 -9.60 33.32
CA PHE A 303 -2.06 -8.17 33.51
C PHE A 303 -0.69 -7.93 34.18
N GLY A 304 -0.33 -8.73 35.17
CA GLY A 304 1.00 -8.66 35.81
C GLY A 304 2.15 -8.88 34.85
N ILE A 305 2.05 -9.84 33.92
CA ILE A 305 3.05 -10.05 32.86
C ILE A 305 3.18 -8.83 31.94
N LEU A 306 2.06 -8.15 31.66
CA LEU A 306 2.07 -6.90 30.90
C LEU A 306 2.58 -5.71 31.72
N GLN A 307 2.94 -5.90 33.00
CA GLN A 307 3.31 -4.84 33.94
C GLN A 307 2.18 -3.81 34.11
N LEU A 308 0.94 -4.29 34.12
CA LEU A 308 -0.27 -3.49 34.27
C LEU A 308 -1.03 -3.90 35.53
N GLU A 309 -1.55 -2.93 36.27
CA GLU A 309 -2.45 -3.20 37.39
C GLU A 309 -3.88 -3.47 36.88
N LEU A 310 -4.51 -4.54 37.41
CA LEU A 310 -5.89 -4.87 37.10
C LEU A 310 -6.83 -3.90 37.84
N GLY A 311 -7.23 -2.83 37.16
CA GLY A 311 -8.21 -1.86 37.65
C GLY A 311 -9.24 -1.47 36.58
N PRO A 312 -10.33 -0.78 36.95
CA PRO A 312 -11.37 -0.36 36.00
C PRO A 312 -10.83 0.51 34.85
N ALA A 313 -9.95 1.47 35.15
CA ALA A 313 -9.35 2.37 34.15
C ALA A 313 -8.45 1.60 33.16
N THR A 314 -7.53 0.78 33.67
CA THR A 314 -6.63 -0.05 32.86
C THR A 314 -7.38 -1.08 32.03
N THR A 315 -8.40 -1.73 32.60
CA THR A 315 -9.25 -2.70 31.89
C THR A 315 -9.97 -2.04 30.71
N LYS A 316 -10.49 -0.82 30.92
CA LYS A 316 -11.14 -0.03 29.87
C LYS A 316 -10.15 0.38 28.77
N ALA A 317 -8.93 0.76 29.14
CA ALA A 317 -7.89 1.14 28.19
C ALA A 317 -7.38 -0.05 27.35
N VAL A 318 -7.25 -1.23 27.96
CA VAL A 318 -6.73 -2.45 27.30
C VAL A 318 -7.81 -3.16 26.47
N LEU A 319 -9.06 -3.23 26.96
CA LEU A 319 -10.14 -4.05 26.38
C LEU A 319 -11.27 -3.25 25.73
N GLY A 320 -11.23 -1.92 25.81
CA GLY A 320 -12.20 -1.02 25.21
C GLY A 320 -13.28 -0.51 26.17
N GLN A 321 -13.97 0.56 25.75
CA GLN A 321 -14.88 1.37 26.56
C GLN A 321 -16.07 0.61 27.19
N LYS A 322 -16.42 -0.57 26.64
CA LYS A 322 -17.61 -1.38 27.00
C LYS A 322 -17.29 -2.60 27.89
N CYS A 323 -16.09 -2.69 28.46
CA CYS A 323 -15.62 -3.85 29.24
C CYS A 323 -15.36 -3.48 30.72
N SER A 324 -16.14 -4.05 31.65
CA SER A 324 -15.89 -3.96 33.10
C SER A 324 -14.99 -5.10 33.58
N VAL A 325 -14.34 -4.96 34.74
CA VAL A 325 -13.46 -6.01 35.30
C VAL A 325 -14.17 -7.37 35.42
N PRO A 326 -15.39 -7.48 35.99
CA PRO A 326 -16.07 -8.78 36.10
C PRO A 326 -16.51 -9.36 34.75
N LYS A 327 -16.74 -8.50 33.74
CA LYS A 327 -17.04 -8.95 32.38
C LYS A 327 -15.77 -9.43 31.68
N ALA A 328 -14.65 -8.73 31.85
CA ALA A 328 -13.35 -9.13 31.35
C ALA A 328 -12.93 -10.48 31.94
N GLU A 329 -13.08 -10.70 33.24
CA GLU A 329 -12.77 -11.97 33.89
C GLU A 329 -13.60 -13.13 33.34
N ARG A 330 -14.91 -12.95 33.22
CA ARG A 330 -15.82 -13.96 32.66
C ARG A 330 -15.50 -14.30 31.21
N GLU A 331 -15.34 -13.28 30.36
CA GLU A 331 -15.01 -13.50 28.94
C GLU A 331 -13.61 -14.12 28.81
N PHE A 332 -12.61 -13.61 29.52
CA PHE A 332 -11.26 -14.17 29.49
C PHE A 332 -11.23 -15.64 29.93
N ALA A 333 -11.88 -15.97 31.06
CA ALA A 333 -11.98 -17.34 31.54
C ALA A 333 -12.73 -18.26 30.55
N LYS A 334 -13.78 -17.75 29.90
CA LYS A 334 -14.48 -18.48 28.83
C LYS A 334 -13.53 -18.80 27.68
N ARG A 335 -12.67 -17.85 27.28
CA ARG A 335 -11.71 -18.04 26.19
C ARG A 335 -10.58 -19.00 26.55
N GLN A 336 -10.08 -18.96 27.78
CA GLN A 336 -9.06 -19.89 28.28
C GLN A 336 -9.53 -21.36 28.30
N LYS A 337 -10.84 -21.61 28.33
CA LYS A 337 -11.42 -22.97 28.31
C LYS A 337 -11.66 -23.50 26.89
N GLN A 338 -11.52 -22.69 25.84
CA GLN A 338 -11.78 -23.12 24.47
C GLN A 338 -10.62 -23.96 23.93
N LYS A 339 -10.93 -25.07 23.25
CA LYS A 339 -9.91 -25.96 22.65
C LYS A 339 -9.24 -25.28 21.46
N PRO A 340 -7.90 -25.08 21.47
CA PRO A 340 -7.16 -24.46 20.37
C PRO A 340 -7.44 -25.07 19.00
N SER A 341 -7.49 -24.22 17.97
CA SER A 341 -7.61 -24.55 16.56
C SER A 341 -6.33 -24.17 15.83
N ILE A 342 -5.96 -25.02 14.88
CA ILE A 342 -4.81 -24.82 14.01
C ILE A 342 -5.37 -24.38 12.68
N HIS A 343 -5.02 -23.17 12.28
CA HIS A 343 -5.49 -22.57 11.03
C HIS A 343 -4.77 -23.17 9.82
N ALA A 344 -5.40 -23.18 8.65
CA ALA A 344 -4.92 -23.80 7.43
C ALA A 344 -3.55 -23.27 7.03
N GLU A 345 -3.30 -21.97 7.19
CA GLU A 345 -2.00 -21.36 6.89
C GLU A 345 -0.89 -21.89 7.83
N VAL A 346 -1.22 -22.17 9.08
CA VAL A 346 -0.31 -22.79 10.05
C VAL A 346 -0.10 -24.26 9.71
N GLN A 347 -1.16 -25.00 9.40
CA GLN A 347 -1.07 -26.41 8.98
C GLN A 347 -0.15 -26.56 7.77
N MET A 348 -0.33 -25.70 6.76
CA MET A 348 0.49 -25.63 5.56
C MET A 348 1.97 -25.39 5.91
N LEU A 349 2.25 -24.32 6.66
CA LEU A 349 3.63 -23.98 7.00
C LEU A 349 4.31 -25.11 7.78
N MET A 350 3.61 -25.74 8.72
CA MET A 350 4.18 -26.86 9.48
C MET A 350 4.51 -28.04 8.58
N PHE A 351 3.59 -28.42 7.69
CA PHE A 351 3.78 -29.53 6.76
C PHE A 351 4.99 -29.33 5.83
N LEU A 352 5.11 -28.16 5.21
CA LEU A 352 6.23 -27.84 4.30
C LEU A 352 7.60 -27.83 4.97
N ASN A 353 7.65 -27.77 6.29
CA ASN A 353 8.89 -27.84 7.08
C ASN A 353 9.21 -29.25 7.60
N THR A 354 8.41 -30.25 7.24
CA THR A 354 8.69 -31.68 7.52
C THR A 354 9.12 -32.46 6.28
N ASP A 355 8.98 -31.86 5.10
CA ASP A 355 9.25 -32.50 3.81
C ASP A 355 10.40 -31.78 3.08
N GLU A 356 11.57 -32.43 3.00
CA GLU A 356 12.74 -31.91 2.27
C GLU A 356 12.40 -31.60 0.82
N SER A 357 11.58 -32.44 0.18
CA SER A 357 11.21 -32.31 -1.24
C SER A 357 10.36 -31.06 -1.52
N ALA A 358 9.67 -30.57 -0.48
CA ALA A 358 8.85 -29.37 -0.54
C ALA A 358 9.64 -28.07 -0.29
N THR A 359 10.94 -28.11 0.07
CA THR A 359 11.63 -26.87 0.49
C THR A 359 12.28 -26.04 -0.61
N SER A 360 12.76 -26.66 -1.68
CA SER A 360 13.39 -25.93 -2.78
C SER A 360 12.37 -25.66 -3.91
N GLY A 361 12.32 -24.41 -4.41
CA GLY A 361 11.50 -24.02 -5.56
C GLY A 361 10.02 -23.73 -5.29
N LEU A 362 9.59 -23.54 -4.03
CA LEU A 362 8.21 -23.10 -3.74
C LEU A 362 7.99 -21.67 -4.21
N PHE A 363 6.80 -21.42 -4.77
CA PHE A 363 6.34 -20.07 -4.99
C PHE A 363 6.09 -19.37 -3.63
N PRO A 364 6.69 -18.20 -3.35
CA PRO A 364 6.73 -17.60 -2.01
C PRO A 364 5.42 -16.90 -1.61
N TYR A 365 4.27 -17.52 -1.89
CA TYR A 365 2.93 -16.99 -1.64
C TYR A 365 1.99 -18.10 -1.15
N PHE A 366 1.20 -17.79 -0.13
CA PHE A 366 0.06 -18.59 0.29
C PHE A 366 -1.24 -17.99 -0.21
N GLY A 367 -1.92 -18.72 -1.10
CA GLY A 367 -3.29 -18.41 -1.49
C GLY A 367 -4.23 -18.71 -0.33
N CYS A 368 -5.12 -17.78 0.00
CA CYS A 368 -5.99 -17.89 1.16
C CYS A 368 -7.46 -17.69 0.78
N SER A 369 -8.34 -18.61 1.20
CA SER A 369 -9.77 -18.56 0.88
C SER A 369 -10.50 -17.36 1.50
N LYS A 370 -9.84 -16.69 2.45
CA LYS A 370 -10.21 -15.46 3.14
C LYS A 370 -8.91 -14.74 3.48
N LEU A 371 -8.97 -13.43 3.73
CA LEU A 371 -7.82 -12.71 4.30
C LEU A 371 -7.29 -13.45 5.55
N SER A 372 -5.97 -13.46 5.72
CA SER A 372 -5.35 -14.16 6.86
C SER A 372 -5.76 -13.50 8.17
N CYS A 373 -5.96 -14.30 9.22
CA CYS A 373 -6.21 -13.73 10.54
C CYS A 373 -4.97 -13.03 11.09
N PHE A 374 -5.16 -12.15 12.07
CA PHE A 374 -4.05 -11.39 12.67
C PHE A 374 -2.89 -12.30 13.11
N MET A 375 -3.18 -13.43 13.75
CA MET A 375 -2.15 -14.35 14.23
C MET A 375 -1.44 -15.08 13.09
N CYS A 376 -2.18 -15.60 12.10
CA CYS A 376 -1.60 -16.23 10.91
C CYS A 376 -0.68 -15.26 10.18
N ASN A 377 -1.16 -14.05 9.88
CA ASN A 377 -0.39 -13.03 9.17
C ASN A 377 0.90 -12.67 9.94
N ARG A 378 0.80 -12.37 11.23
CA ARG A 378 1.99 -12.02 12.03
C ARG A 378 2.96 -13.18 12.18
N PHE A 379 2.47 -14.42 12.25
CA PHE A 379 3.30 -15.60 12.32
C PHE A 379 4.05 -15.83 11.01
N ILE A 380 3.36 -15.83 9.87
CA ILE A 380 3.94 -16.00 8.53
C ILE A 380 4.97 -14.90 8.22
N GLN A 381 4.63 -13.64 8.51
CA GLN A 381 5.57 -12.51 8.34
C GLN A 381 6.80 -12.64 9.24
N SER A 382 6.63 -13.04 10.49
CA SER A 382 7.76 -13.21 11.43
C SER A 382 8.59 -14.44 11.09
N TYR A 383 8.01 -15.43 10.41
CA TYR A 383 8.71 -16.55 9.85
C TYR A 383 9.54 -16.15 8.62
N GLY A 384 9.04 -15.23 7.78
CA GLY A 384 9.81 -14.55 6.73
C GLY A 384 10.09 -15.39 5.50
N ARG A 385 9.13 -16.21 5.05
CA ARG A 385 9.27 -17.06 3.84
C ARG A 385 8.15 -16.90 2.81
N PHE A 386 6.94 -16.54 3.24
CA PHE A 386 5.77 -16.48 2.38
C PHE A 386 5.03 -15.16 2.59
N ALA A 387 4.40 -14.66 1.53
CA ALA A 387 3.40 -13.60 1.57
C ALA A 387 1.96 -14.16 1.49
N THR A 388 0.96 -13.36 1.84
CA THR A 388 -0.47 -13.68 1.66
C THR A 388 -1.22 -12.48 1.06
N ARG A 389 -2.46 -12.67 0.58
CA ARG A 389 -3.31 -11.59 0.01
C ARG A 389 -3.52 -10.38 0.94
N GLY A 390 -3.39 -10.58 2.25
CA GLY A 390 -3.57 -9.53 3.23
C GLY A 390 -4.16 -10.03 4.54
N CYS A 391 -4.53 -9.09 5.42
CA CYS A 391 -5.02 -9.40 6.76
C CYS A 391 -6.25 -8.56 7.13
N HIS A 392 -7.32 -9.22 7.59
CA HIS A 392 -8.51 -8.51 8.06
C HIS A 392 -8.36 -7.94 9.49
N GLY A 393 -7.17 -8.02 10.09
CA GLY A 393 -6.83 -7.42 11.38
C GLY A 393 -7.52 -8.02 12.61
N ARG A 394 -8.34 -9.08 12.44
CA ARG A 394 -9.07 -9.74 13.53
C ARG A 394 -8.36 -11.00 14.00
N LEU A 395 -8.35 -11.22 15.30
CA LEU A 395 -7.88 -12.43 15.94
C LEU A 395 -9.07 -13.39 16.11
N PHE A 396 -9.09 -14.45 15.30
CA PHE A 396 -10.06 -15.53 15.43
C PHE A 396 -9.57 -16.54 16.47
N LYS A 397 -10.52 -17.06 17.26
CA LYS A 397 -10.23 -17.92 18.39
C LYS A 397 -10.78 -19.33 18.22
N PRO A 398 -10.15 -20.28 18.93
CA PRO A 398 -8.85 -20.17 19.64
C PRO A 398 -7.68 -20.53 18.72
N TRP A 399 -6.61 -19.73 18.58
CA TRP A 399 -5.53 -19.97 17.61
C TRP A 399 -4.29 -20.64 18.25
N THR A 400 -3.62 -21.59 17.58
CA THR A 400 -2.34 -22.18 18.01
C THR A 400 -1.47 -22.72 16.86
N VAL A 401 -0.20 -23.01 17.19
CA VAL A 401 0.72 -23.86 16.40
C VAL A 401 0.82 -25.26 17.06
N PRO A 402 0.73 -26.36 16.28
CA PRO A 402 0.88 -27.71 16.81
C PRO A 402 2.34 -28.01 17.20
N ALA A 403 2.53 -28.95 18.12
CA ALA A 403 3.81 -29.61 18.25
C ALA A 403 4.02 -30.54 17.04
N VAL A 404 5.20 -30.50 16.45
CA VAL A 404 5.52 -31.24 15.23
C VAL A 404 6.90 -31.85 15.36
N ASP A 405 6.98 -33.16 15.16
CA ASP A 405 8.23 -33.90 15.06
C ASP A 405 8.69 -33.95 13.60
N ARG A 406 9.96 -34.31 13.40
CA ARG A 406 10.56 -34.48 12.07
C ARG A 406 10.65 -33.20 11.24
N LEU A 407 10.82 -32.07 11.92
CA LEU A 407 11.12 -30.81 11.24
C LEU A 407 12.54 -30.85 10.65
N LEU A 408 12.71 -30.13 9.56
CA LEU A 408 14.01 -29.92 8.96
C LEU A 408 14.95 -29.15 9.91
N PRO A 409 16.27 -29.35 9.81
CA PRO A 409 17.23 -28.70 10.69
C PRO A 409 17.05 -27.16 10.72
N GLY A 410 16.99 -26.60 11.93
CA GLY A 410 16.83 -25.17 12.18
C GLY A 410 15.39 -24.65 12.10
N GLN A 411 14.42 -25.45 11.65
CA GLN A 411 13.03 -24.98 11.54
C GLN A 411 12.33 -24.87 12.89
N ALA A 412 12.61 -25.77 13.85
CA ALA A 412 12.03 -25.67 15.19
C ALA A 412 12.39 -24.35 15.89
N ASP A 413 13.67 -23.96 15.76
CA ASP A 413 14.23 -22.71 16.27
C ASP A 413 13.62 -21.48 15.55
N ARG A 414 13.47 -21.53 14.23
CA ARG A 414 12.80 -20.50 13.44
C ARG A 414 11.33 -20.31 13.83
N ILE A 415 10.60 -21.41 14.04
CA ILE A 415 9.19 -21.40 14.50
C ILE A 415 9.10 -20.75 15.88
N ALA A 416 9.96 -21.14 16.82
CA ALA A 416 9.98 -20.59 18.16
C ALA A 416 10.26 -19.07 18.15
N ARG A 417 11.28 -18.61 17.41
CA ARG A 417 11.57 -17.18 17.24
C ARG A 417 10.42 -16.41 16.61
N ALA A 418 9.76 -16.98 15.60
CA ALA A 418 8.58 -16.36 14.99
C ALA A 418 7.44 -16.20 16.00
N LEU A 419 7.18 -17.21 16.84
CA LEU A 419 6.18 -17.14 17.91
C LEU A 419 6.53 -16.11 18.98
N ILE A 420 7.79 -16.02 19.41
CA ILE A 420 8.25 -14.99 20.35
C ILE A 420 8.03 -13.59 19.77
N SER A 421 8.32 -13.38 18.48
CA SER A 421 8.06 -12.13 17.78
C SER A 421 6.55 -11.79 17.76
N VAL A 422 5.69 -12.77 17.48
CA VAL A 422 4.23 -12.60 17.55
C VAL A 422 3.78 -12.23 18.96
N GLN A 423 4.31 -12.89 19.99
CA GLN A 423 4.00 -12.58 21.39
C GLN A 423 4.34 -11.12 21.73
N LYS A 424 5.56 -10.68 21.41
CA LYS A 424 6.01 -9.29 21.62
C LYS A 424 5.10 -8.29 20.90
N LYS A 425 4.65 -8.60 19.68
CA LYS A 425 3.71 -7.76 18.91
C LYS A 425 2.33 -7.69 19.59
N VAL A 426 1.81 -8.80 20.10
CA VAL A 426 0.54 -8.85 20.86
C VAL A 426 0.64 -8.06 22.15
N GLU A 427 1.71 -8.25 22.93
CA GLU A 427 1.96 -7.50 24.16
C GLU A 427 2.06 -5.99 23.89
N LYS A 428 2.83 -5.58 22.88
CA LYS A 428 2.96 -4.18 22.48
C LYS A 428 1.59 -3.56 22.18
N LYS A 429 0.73 -4.26 21.43
CA LYS A 429 -0.64 -3.78 21.12
C LYS A 429 -1.53 -3.60 22.35
N LEU A 430 -1.39 -4.50 23.33
CA LEU A 430 -2.11 -4.40 24.60
C LEU A 430 -1.62 -3.19 25.43
N LYS A 431 -0.30 -2.92 25.41
CA LYS A 431 0.33 -1.84 26.19
C LYS A 431 0.15 -0.44 25.58
N THR A 432 0.31 -0.27 24.27
CA THR A 432 0.22 1.05 23.62
C THR A 432 -1.13 1.74 23.81
N SER A 433 -2.19 0.96 24.06
CA SER A 433 -3.54 1.51 24.32
C SER A 433 -3.67 2.17 25.70
N VAL A 434 -2.81 1.80 26.65
CA VAL A 434 -2.69 2.42 27.97
C VAL A 434 -1.87 3.71 27.88
N GLU A 435 -0.76 3.69 27.15
CA GLU A 435 0.13 4.85 26.95
C GLU A 435 -0.60 6.02 26.27
N GLY A 436 -1.54 5.75 25.36
CA GLY A 436 -2.35 6.79 24.72
C GLY A 436 -3.49 7.37 25.59
N HIS A 437 -3.91 6.67 26.66
CA HIS A 437 -5.01 7.11 27.54
C HIS A 437 -4.52 7.85 28.80
N ILE A 438 -3.25 7.72 29.17
CA ILE A 438 -2.64 8.48 30.27
C ILE A 438 -1.95 9.71 29.67
N ARG A 439 -2.72 10.76 29.35
CA ARG A 439 -2.15 12.11 29.27
C ARG A 439 -1.72 12.49 30.68
N HIS A 440 -0.41 12.48 30.94
CA HIS A 440 0.13 13.21 32.09
C HIS A 440 -0.30 14.67 31.96
N GLU A 441 -1.10 15.15 32.91
CA GLU A 441 -1.35 16.59 33.07
C GLU A 441 0.02 17.26 33.25
N ARG A 442 0.40 18.08 32.27
CA ARG A 442 1.51 19.01 32.44
C ARG A 442 1.04 20.07 33.43
N THR A 443 1.58 20.05 34.65
CA THR A 443 1.58 21.23 35.50
C THR A 443 2.41 22.31 34.83
N SER A 444 1.71 23.30 34.28
CA SER A 444 2.29 24.51 33.72
C SER A 444 2.96 25.32 34.82
N VAL A 445 4.28 25.51 34.71
CA VAL A 445 5.00 26.60 35.40
C VAL A 445 5.46 27.56 34.32
N ILE A 446 4.61 28.53 33.97
CA ILE A 446 5.05 29.83 33.44
C ILE A 446 4.09 30.87 34.02
N GLY A 447 4.62 31.79 34.81
CA GLY A 447 3.93 32.98 35.27
C GLY A 447 4.90 34.14 35.33
N GLY A 448 5.08 34.81 34.20
CA GLY A 448 5.54 36.20 34.16
C GLY A 448 4.32 37.11 34.01
N SER A 449 4.18 38.06 34.95
CA SER A 449 3.64 39.44 34.86
C SER A 449 2.63 39.78 33.73
N SER A 450 1.53 40.51 33.91
CA SER A 450 1.18 41.54 34.91
C SER A 450 -0.23 42.11 34.65
N VAL A 451 -0.90 42.55 35.74
CA VAL A 451 -1.71 43.79 35.91
C VAL A 451 -3.22 43.83 35.52
N LEU A 452 -3.95 44.53 36.42
CA LEU A 452 -5.39 44.88 36.53
C LEU A 452 -6.24 43.81 37.26
N GLY A 453 -6.85 44.02 38.44
CA GLY A 453 -7.15 45.20 39.25
C GLY A 453 -8.60 45.06 39.77
N GLY A 454 -8.83 45.10 41.08
CA GLY A 454 -10.19 45.22 41.66
C GLY A 454 -10.46 44.37 42.91
N GLN A 455 -10.73 45.05 44.02
CA GLN A 455 -10.92 44.56 45.39
C GLN A 455 -12.24 43.80 45.60
N GLN A 456 -12.25 42.81 46.51
CA GLN A 456 -13.22 42.76 47.62
C GLN A 456 -12.80 41.77 48.72
N GLU A 457 -12.83 42.28 49.96
CA GLU A 457 -12.74 41.61 51.26
C GLU A 457 -13.87 40.57 51.40
N GLU A 458 -13.77 39.46 52.14
CA GLU A 458 -13.83 39.28 53.61
C GLU A 458 -14.02 37.74 53.75
N SER A 459 -13.41 36.93 54.61
CA SER A 459 -13.55 36.87 56.07
C SER A 459 -13.12 35.44 56.49
N SER A 460 -12.22 35.35 57.48
CA SER A 460 -12.24 34.45 58.67
C SER A 460 -12.52 32.93 58.47
N GLN A 461 -11.72 31.98 58.94
CA GLN A 461 -11.29 31.79 60.33
C GLN A 461 -10.06 30.87 60.46
N ARG A 462 -9.35 31.11 61.56
CA ARG A 462 -8.10 30.52 62.06
C ARG A 462 -8.32 29.14 62.67
N GLN A 463 -7.31 28.27 62.62
CA GLN A 463 -6.67 27.76 63.85
C GLN A 463 -5.24 27.24 63.59
N ARG A 464 -4.32 27.73 64.44
CA ARG A 464 -2.89 27.40 64.57
C ARG A 464 -2.70 26.28 65.59
N THR A 465 -1.59 25.54 65.49
CA THR A 465 -0.46 25.37 66.46
C THR A 465 0.34 24.12 66.04
N GLU A 466 1.57 24.24 65.56
CA GLU A 466 2.87 24.34 66.28
C GLU A 466 3.46 23.00 66.78
N ASP A 467 4.64 22.70 66.23
CA ASP A 467 5.85 22.05 66.75
C ASP A 467 5.80 20.74 67.55
N SER A 468 6.58 19.73 67.09
CA SER A 468 7.89 19.41 67.71
C SER A 468 8.52 18.12 67.15
N SER A 469 9.86 18.14 67.19
CA SER A 469 10.87 17.16 66.80
C SER A 469 10.79 15.77 67.46
N SER A 470 11.14 14.71 66.71
CA SER A 470 12.37 13.89 66.90
C SER A 470 12.29 12.49 66.27
N PRO A 471 13.45 11.85 65.99
CA PRO A 471 13.62 10.83 64.96
C PRO A 471 13.66 9.41 65.51
N THR A 472 13.17 8.43 64.73
CA THR A 472 13.41 7.02 65.05
C THR A 472 13.74 6.20 63.82
N ARG A 473 15.02 5.81 63.78
CA ARG A 473 15.63 4.63 63.16
C ARG A 473 14.64 3.59 62.61
N HIS A 474 14.75 3.27 61.33
CA HIS A 474 14.54 1.91 60.88
C HIS A 474 15.67 1.48 59.95
N ALA A 475 16.09 0.25 60.21
CA ALA A 475 17.31 -0.39 59.78
C ALA A 475 17.41 -0.55 58.27
N TYR A 476 18.65 -0.48 57.80
CA TYR A 476 19.09 -1.16 56.59
C TYR A 476 18.65 -2.62 56.64
N VAL A 477 17.82 -3.01 55.66
CA VAL A 477 17.75 -4.38 55.19
C VAL A 477 17.93 -4.28 53.68
N ASP A 478 19.11 -4.68 53.22
CA ASP A 478 19.35 -5.08 51.83
C ASP A 478 18.26 -6.07 51.43
N LEU A 479 17.44 -5.69 50.46
CA LEU A 479 16.60 -6.62 49.72
C LEU A 479 17.11 -6.64 48.29
N GLU A 480 17.67 -7.81 47.98
CA GLU A 480 18.24 -8.24 46.72
C GLU A 480 17.37 -7.77 45.54
N ARG A 481 18.00 -6.97 44.69
CA ARG A 481 17.48 -6.61 43.38
C ARG A 481 17.56 -7.89 42.54
N ASP A 482 16.42 -8.52 42.27
CA ASP A 482 16.31 -9.57 41.25
C ASP A 482 16.89 -9.02 39.93
N GLU A 483 18.12 -9.42 39.63
CA GLU A 483 18.79 -9.07 38.39
C GLU A 483 18.11 -9.82 37.25
N ILE A 484 17.24 -9.13 36.51
CA ILE A 484 16.62 -9.65 35.29
C ILE A 484 17.75 -9.98 34.30
N GLU A 485 18.07 -11.26 34.13
CA GLU A 485 18.90 -11.76 33.03
C GLU A 485 18.20 -11.42 31.71
N ALA A 486 18.85 -10.59 30.89
CA ALA A 486 18.41 -10.29 29.53
C ALA A 486 19.47 -10.76 28.55
N ASP A 487 19.09 -11.01 27.30
CA ASP A 487 20.05 -11.48 26.30
C ASP A 487 20.96 -10.35 25.83
N CYS A 488 22.23 -10.66 25.62
CA CYS A 488 23.17 -9.71 25.04
C CYS A 488 22.73 -9.33 23.62
N ASP A 489 22.64 -8.03 23.35
CA ASP A 489 22.19 -7.45 22.08
C ASP A 489 23.06 -7.87 20.85
N ILE A 490 24.25 -8.47 21.08
CA ILE A 490 25.16 -8.92 20.03
C ILE A 490 25.27 -10.44 19.92
N CYS A 491 25.54 -11.15 21.02
CA CYS A 491 25.82 -12.59 20.99
C CYS A 491 24.72 -13.44 21.62
N MET A 492 23.62 -12.81 22.07
CA MET A 492 22.44 -13.44 22.65
C MET A 492 22.71 -14.31 23.90
N GLN A 493 23.86 -14.12 24.55
CA GLN A 493 24.16 -14.78 25.82
C GLN A 493 23.46 -14.04 26.97
N PRO A 494 22.90 -14.75 27.97
CA PRO A 494 22.29 -14.13 29.15
C PRO A 494 23.27 -13.17 29.84
N THR A 495 22.77 -12.00 30.22
CA THR A 495 23.55 -10.95 30.87
C THR A 495 22.68 -10.03 31.71
N THR A 496 23.15 -9.71 32.92
CA THR A 496 22.57 -8.65 33.75
C THR A 496 23.29 -7.32 33.52
N ARG A 497 24.45 -7.36 32.85
CA ARG A 497 25.27 -6.21 32.51
C ARG A 497 24.58 -5.34 31.46
N ARG A 498 24.23 -4.13 31.88
CA ARG A 498 23.63 -3.09 31.03
C ARG A 498 24.68 -2.25 30.34
N CYS A 499 24.27 -1.59 29.27
CA CYS A 499 25.08 -0.61 28.55
C CYS A 499 25.57 0.46 29.52
N ASN A 500 26.87 0.53 29.73
CA ASN A 500 27.49 1.48 30.66
C ASN A 500 27.31 2.97 30.30
N ILE A 501 26.68 3.29 29.16
CA ILE A 501 26.45 4.67 28.70
C ILE A 501 25.00 5.10 28.97
N CYS A 502 24.02 4.41 28.38
CA CYS A 502 22.61 4.80 28.47
C CYS A 502 21.78 3.92 29.41
N ASN A 503 22.36 2.84 29.96
CA ASN A 503 21.70 1.90 30.86
C ASN A 503 20.44 1.18 30.27
N LYS A 504 20.27 1.22 28.94
CA LYS A 504 19.09 0.71 28.21
C LYS A 504 19.34 -0.60 27.43
N GLY A 505 20.54 -0.82 26.90
CA GLY A 505 20.90 -2.05 26.16
C GLY A 505 21.57 -3.08 27.07
N PHE A 506 21.64 -4.34 26.64
CA PHE A 506 22.20 -5.44 27.42
C PHE A 506 23.41 -6.05 26.72
N PHE A 507 24.54 -6.14 27.43
CA PHE A 507 25.80 -6.59 26.84
C PHE A 507 26.61 -7.46 27.81
N CYS A 508 26.81 -8.73 27.46
CA CYS A 508 27.50 -9.70 28.32
C CYS A 508 28.97 -9.36 28.59
N SER A 509 29.57 -8.49 27.77
CA SER A 509 30.98 -8.12 27.89
C SER A 509 31.26 -6.75 27.25
N ASP A 510 32.37 -6.11 27.63
CA ASP A 510 32.85 -4.89 26.96
C ASP A 510 33.07 -5.08 25.45
N PRO A 511 33.62 -6.20 24.95
CA PRO A 511 33.67 -6.51 23.52
C PRO A 511 32.29 -6.53 22.84
N CYS A 512 31.28 -7.18 23.42
CA CYS A 512 29.93 -7.17 22.85
C CYS A 512 29.31 -5.78 22.87
N GLN A 513 29.55 -5.02 23.94
CA GLN A 513 29.12 -3.63 24.01
C GLN A 513 29.81 -2.73 22.97
N LYS A 514 31.09 -3.00 22.67
CA LYS A 514 31.82 -2.29 21.61
C LYS A 514 31.29 -2.63 20.21
N LYS A 515 30.80 -3.85 19.99
CA LYS A 515 30.22 -4.32 18.70
C LYS A 515 28.79 -3.86 18.42
N ARG A 516 28.14 -3.13 19.34
CA ARG A 516 26.75 -2.64 19.22
C ARG A 516 26.42 -2.16 17.79
N SER A 517 25.34 -2.69 17.21
CA SER A 517 24.87 -2.33 15.86
C SER A 517 23.36 -2.12 15.86
N GLY A 518 22.80 -1.61 14.75
CA GLY A 518 21.36 -1.47 14.58
C GLY A 518 20.69 -0.44 15.51
N SER A 519 19.48 -0.73 15.97
CA SER A 519 18.59 0.24 16.66
C SER A 519 19.12 0.77 18.00
N HIS A 520 20.00 0.02 18.68
CA HIS A 520 20.58 0.48 19.94
C HIS A 520 21.60 1.63 19.73
N LEU A 521 22.34 1.63 18.61
CA LEU A 521 23.30 2.69 18.28
C LEU A 521 22.62 4.07 18.14
N PHE A 522 21.43 4.09 17.53
CA PHE A 522 20.61 5.29 17.34
C PHE A 522 19.95 5.82 18.61
N THR A 523 19.95 5.04 19.69
CA THR A 523 19.33 5.42 20.98
C THR A 523 20.34 5.56 22.12
N CYS A 524 21.62 5.27 21.85
CA CYS A 524 22.69 5.18 22.84
C CYS A 524 24.07 5.52 22.23
N SER A 525 24.18 6.70 21.61
CA SER A 525 25.37 7.10 20.84
C SER A 525 26.52 7.51 21.79
N LYS A 526 27.66 6.80 21.70
CA LYS A 526 28.93 7.17 22.42
C LYS A 526 29.87 8.01 21.52
N ARG A 527 29.63 7.91 20.21
CA ARG A 527 30.20 8.74 19.15
C ARG A 527 29.05 9.36 18.37
N PRO A 528 29.23 10.52 17.75
CA PRO A 528 28.27 11.03 16.76
C PRO A 528 27.95 9.95 15.73
N LEU A 529 26.68 9.87 15.35
CA LEU A 529 26.26 9.05 14.21
C LEU A 529 26.83 9.68 12.95
N THR A 530 27.26 8.83 12.03
CA THR A 530 27.83 9.19 10.73
C THR A 530 26.88 8.75 9.63
N SER A 531 27.01 9.33 8.45
CA SER A 531 26.27 8.88 7.25
C SER A 531 26.43 7.38 6.98
N ALA A 532 27.57 6.76 7.31
CA ALA A 532 27.77 5.32 7.20
C ALA A 532 26.80 4.51 8.08
N ASP A 533 26.46 5.02 9.27
CA ASP A 533 25.50 4.39 10.19
C ASP A 533 24.09 4.39 9.61
N TYR A 534 23.69 5.49 8.97
CA TYR A 534 22.41 5.60 8.28
C TYR A 534 22.37 4.73 7.01
N LEU A 535 23.46 4.68 6.22
CA LEU A 535 23.58 3.75 5.09
C LEU A 535 23.40 2.30 5.55
N TRP A 536 24.10 1.86 6.60
CA TRP A 536 24.01 0.49 7.11
C TRP A 536 22.61 0.12 7.59
N LYS A 537 21.88 1.09 8.15
CA LYS A 537 20.48 0.90 8.55
C LYS A 537 19.58 0.69 7.32
N SER A 538 19.74 1.50 6.27
CA SER A 538 18.99 1.37 5.01
C SER A 538 19.30 0.05 4.31
N LEU A 539 20.58 -0.36 4.27
CA LEU A 539 21.01 -1.67 3.79
C LEU A 539 20.44 -2.82 4.63
N ALA A 540 20.33 -2.71 5.95
CA ALA A 540 19.70 -3.77 6.74
C ALA A 540 18.21 -3.96 6.40
N GLN A 541 17.54 -2.91 5.93
CA GLN A 541 16.11 -2.88 5.60
C GLN A 541 15.82 -3.09 4.11
N ASP A 542 16.86 -3.13 3.27
CA ASP A 542 16.73 -3.15 1.80
C ASP A 542 15.95 -1.96 1.24
N LEU A 543 16.21 -0.78 1.80
CA LEU A 543 15.60 0.48 1.38
C LEU A 543 16.63 1.40 0.75
N MET A 544 16.20 2.20 -0.21
CA MET A 544 16.99 3.31 -0.74
C MET A 544 17.22 4.34 0.38
N PRO A 545 18.47 4.83 0.60
CA PRO A 545 18.72 5.89 1.56
C PRO A 545 17.93 7.16 1.24
N SER A 546 17.48 7.86 2.28
CA SER A 546 16.68 9.09 2.16
C SER A 546 17.40 10.32 2.72
N GLU A 547 18.40 10.07 3.56
CA GLU A 547 19.19 11.06 4.27
C GLU A 547 20.24 11.67 3.33
N GLU A 548 20.25 13.01 3.22
CA GLU A 548 21.06 13.74 2.23
C GLU A 548 22.56 13.53 2.43
N ASP A 549 23.02 13.48 3.68
CA ASP A 549 24.42 13.19 4.02
C ASP A 549 24.85 11.80 3.54
N VAL A 550 23.95 10.81 3.53
CA VAL A 550 24.21 9.49 2.95
C VAL A 550 24.29 9.56 1.43
N LEU A 551 23.38 10.31 0.82
CA LEU A 551 23.30 10.41 -0.63
C LEU A 551 24.55 11.08 -1.22
N GLU A 552 25.03 12.13 -0.58
CA GLU A 552 26.27 12.83 -0.91
C GLU A 552 27.49 11.93 -0.69
N ASP A 553 27.66 11.42 0.52
CA ASP A 553 28.90 10.76 0.96
C ASP A 553 29.21 9.45 0.26
N PHE A 554 28.17 8.73 -0.16
CA PHE A 554 28.28 7.41 -0.74
C PHE A 554 27.99 7.40 -2.24
N GLY A 555 27.89 8.58 -2.86
CA GLY A 555 27.85 8.72 -4.31
C GLY A 555 26.48 8.53 -4.96
N PHE A 556 25.41 8.49 -4.18
CA PHE A 556 24.07 8.39 -4.74
C PHE A 556 23.68 9.68 -5.46
N ASN A 557 24.12 10.86 -5.00
CA ASN A 557 23.93 12.13 -5.69
C ASN A 557 24.66 12.17 -7.05
N ASN A 558 25.72 11.39 -7.23
CA ASN A 558 26.43 11.25 -8.50
C ASN A 558 25.71 10.29 -9.48
N ALA A 559 24.79 9.46 -8.99
CA ALA A 559 24.00 8.55 -9.81
C ALA A 559 22.75 9.28 -10.33
N LEU A 560 22.78 9.70 -11.59
CA LEU A 560 21.73 10.55 -12.18
C LEU A 560 20.40 9.81 -12.36
N SER A 561 20.43 8.52 -12.74
CA SER A 561 19.23 7.71 -12.91
C SER A 561 18.91 6.87 -11.67
N TYR A 562 17.65 6.46 -11.52
CA TYR A 562 17.28 5.51 -10.46
C TYR A 562 17.87 4.13 -10.68
N THR A 563 18.00 3.69 -11.93
CA THR A 563 18.71 2.46 -12.28
C THR A 563 20.15 2.51 -11.78
N ASP A 564 20.83 3.65 -11.91
CA ASP A 564 22.19 3.82 -11.39
C ASP A 564 22.24 3.78 -9.86
N LYS A 565 21.26 4.41 -9.18
CA LYS A 565 21.15 4.37 -7.71
C LYS A 565 20.90 2.96 -7.19
N THR A 566 20.04 2.19 -7.84
CA THR A 566 19.78 0.78 -7.47
C THR A 566 21.00 -0.10 -7.73
N CYS A 567 21.73 0.13 -8.83
CA CYS A 567 22.99 -0.56 -9.08
C CYS A 567 24.04 -0.24 -8.00
N LEU A 568 24.16 1.03 -7.61
CA LEU A 568 25.04 1.46 -6.53
C LEU A 568 24.64 0.88 -5.17
N LEU A 569 23.35 0.86 -4.85
CA LEU A 569 22.82 0.20 -3.65
C LEU A 569 23.19 -1.30 -3.64
N GLY A 570 23.12 -1.96 -4.79
CA GLY A 570 23.51 -3.37 -4.96
C GLY A 570 24.98 -3.62 -4.65
N VAL A 571 25.89 -2.69 -5.00
CA VAL A 571 27.31 -2.76 -4.62
C VAL A 571 27.47 -2.71 -3.09
N TYR A 572 26.85 -1.71 -2.44
CA TYR A 572 26.93 -1.56 -0.98
C TYR A 572 26.26 -2.72 -0.25
N ARG A 573 25.19 -3.28 -0.81
CA ARG A 573 24.53 -4.48 -0.27
C ARG A 573 25.45 -5.69 -0.30
N GLY A 574 26.25 -5.84 -1.36
CA GLY A 574 27.27 -6.89 -1.45
C GLY A 574 28.32 -6.78 -0.33
N LEU A 575 28.76 -5.56 0.01
CA LEU A 575 29.67 -5.32 1.14
C LEU A 575 29.00 -5.65 2.48
N PHE A 576 27.77 -5.19 2.68
CA PHE A 576 27.00 -5.43 3.90
C PHE A 576 26.78 -6.93 4.16
N LEU A 577 26.34 -7.68 3.14
CA LEU A 577 26.08 -9.12 3.23
C LEU A 577 27.34 -9.97 3.41
N SER A 578 28.52 -9.41 3.15
CA SER A 578 29.79 -10.12 3.36
C SER A 578 30.10 -10.35 4.85
N GLU A 579 29.51 -9.53 5.74
CA GLU A 579 29.80 -9.48 7.18
C GLU A 579 31.30 -9.27 7.53
N GLN A 580 32.13 -8.89 6.55
CA GLN A 580 33.59 -8.72 6.72
C GLN A 580 34.00 -7.35 7.24
N PHE A 581 33.15 -6.34 7.05
CA PHE A 581 33.48 -4.94 7.34
C PHE A 581 32.50 -4.34 8.34
N SER A 582 33.04 -3.57 9.29
CA SER A 582 32.29 -2.75 10.23
C SER A 582 31.87 -1.41 9.62
N VAL A 583 30.87 -0.77 10.23
CA VAL A 583 30.40 0.56 9.80
C VAL A 583 31.49 1.61 9.96
N GLU A 584 32.29 1.48 11.03
CA GLU A 584 33.44 2.32 11.30
C GLU A 584 34.48 2.23 10.17
N GLU A 585 34.81 1.03 9.69
CA GLU A 585 35.74 0.86 8.57
C GLU A 585 35.22 1.51 7.28
N ILE A 586 33.91 1.40 7.03
CA ILE A 586 33.28 2.00 5.84
C ILE A 586 33.33 3.53 5.93
N HIS A 587 33.05 4.07 7.11
CA HIS A 587 33.20 5.50 7.38
C HIS A 587 34.67 5.94 7.22
N GLU A 588 35.63 5.18 7.75
CA GLU A 588 37.07 5.45 7.60
C GLU A 588 37.48 5.45 6.12
N TRP A 589 37.01 4.49 5.32
CA TRP A 589 37.31 4.45 3.89
C TRP A 589 36.76 5.65 3.13
N ARG A 590 35.54 6.08 3.48
CA ARG A 590 34.91 7.29 2.94
C ARG A 590 35.72 8.53 3.31
N VAL A 591 36.07 8.70 4.60
CA VAL A 591 36.82 9.88 5.08
C VAL A 591 38.25 9.91 4.52
N ALA A 592 38.90 8.76 4.38
CA ALA A 592 40.25 8.66 3.82
C ALA A 592 40.28 8.74 2.28
N GLY A 593 39.12 8.79 1.60
CA GLY A 593 39.05 8.85 0.14
C GLY A 593 39.51 7.57 -0.57
N ILE A 594 39.51 6.43 0.13
CA ILE A 594 39.95 5.12 -0.39
C ILE A 594 38.78 4.15 -0.60
N LEU A 595 37.55 4.63 -0.50
CA LEU A 595 36.33 3.83 -0.57
C LEU A 595 36.25 3.01 -1.86
N ALA A 596 36.38 3.65 -3.02
CA ALA A 596 36.32 2.95 -4.31
C ALA A 596 37.38 1.84 -4.44
N ASP A 597 38.59 2.09 -3.95
CA ASP A 597 39.68 1.11 -4.03
C ASP A 597 39.48 -0.07 -3.08
N LYS A 598 38.91 0.17 -1.89
CA LYS A 598 38.56 -0.90 -0.94
C LYS A 598 37.41 -1.75 -1.45
N ILE A 599 36.42 -1.14 -2.11
CA ILE A 599 35.35 -1.86 -2.81
C ILE A 599 35.92 -2.73 -3.92
N LYS A 600 36.80 -2.19 -4.77
CA LYS A 600 37.51 -2.96 -5.81
C LYS A 600 38.30 -4.12 -5.20
N GLU A 601 39.09 -3.86 -4.16
CA GLU A 601 39.89 -4.88 -3.45
C GLU A 601 39.02 -6.05 -2.98
N PHE A 602 37.85 -5.75 -2.39
CA PHE A 602 36.89 -6.77 -1.96
C PHE A 602 36.33 -7.57 -3.13
N PHE A 603 35.76 -6.92 -4.15
CA PHE A 603 35.11 -7.62 -5.25
C PHE A 603 36.10 -8.34 -6.18
N TYR A 604 37.34 -7.87 -6.31
CA TYR A 604 38.37 -8.58 -7.09
C TYR A 604 38.80 -9.91 -6.45
N ARG A 605 38.69 -10.05 -5.12
CA ARG A 605 38.92 -11.34 -4.42
C ARG A 605 37.85 -12.39 -4.74
N ILE A 606 36.65 -11.96 -5.15
CA ILE A 606 35.57 -12.85 -5.56
C ILE A 606 35.84 -13.32 -7.00
N PRO A 607 35.66 -14.60 -7.34
CA PRO A 607 35.81 -15.09 -8.72
C PRO A 607 34.89 -14.32 -9.68
N GLU A 608 35.36 -14.01 -10.90
CA GLU A 608 34.64 -13.15 -11.87
C GLU A 608 33.19 -13.60 -12.12
N ARG A 609 32.97 -14.91 -12.26
CA ARG A 609 31.64 -15.53 -12.42
C ARG A 609 30.67 -15.33 -11.24
N SER A 610 31.15 -14.85 -10.10
CA SER A 610 30.43 -14.75 -8.82
C SER A 610 30.37 -13.32 -8.28
N ARG A 611 30.88 -12.32 -9.00
CA ARG A 611 30.89 -10.91 -8.58
C ARG A 611 29.53 -10.20 -8.72
N GLY A 612 28.56 -10.82 -9.39
CA GLY A 612 27.26 -10.21 -9.70
C GLY A 612 27.33 -9.14 -10.80
N GLY A 613 26.18 -8.58 -11.16
CA GLY A 613 26.07 -7.55 -12.21
C GLY A 613 26.40 -6.12 -11.76
N TYR A 614 26.32 -5.84 -10.45
CA TYR A 614 26.49 -4.49 -9.91
C TYR A 614 27.94 -4.00 -9.88
N PHE A 615 28.90 -4.89 -9.58
CA PHE A 615 30.32 -4.50 -9.58
C PHE A 615 30.86 -4.19 -10.99
N PRO A 616 30.55 -4.97 -12.05
CA PRO A 616 30.83 -4.57 -13.42
C PRO A 616 30.21 -3.22 -13.83
N TRP A 617 29.00 -2.91 -13.35
CA TRP A 617 28.39 -1.59 -13.55
C TRP A 617 29.21 -0.49 -12.85
N LEU A 618 29.66 -0.71 -11.62
CA LEU A 618 30.49 0.26 -10.90
C LEU A 618 31.81 0.56 -11.63
N LEU A 619 32.46 -0.46 -12.20
CA LEU A 619 33.70 -0.27 -12.96
C LEU A 619 33.52 0.61 -14.21
N LYS A 620 32.31 0.66 -14.78
CA LYS A 620 31.96 1.56 -15.88
C LYS A 620 31.54 2.96 -15.42
N ASN A 621 31.16 3.10 -14.15
CA ASN A 621 30.61 4.31 -13.56
C ASN A 621 31.43 4.76 -12.34
N LEU A 622 32.76 4.66 -12.38
CA LEU A 622 33.63 4.96 -11.24
C LEU A 622 33.47 6.41 -10.73
N TYR A 623 33.10 7.33 -11.63
CA TYR A 623 32.79 8.72 -11.31
C TYR A 623 31.76 8.87 -10.19
N VAL A 624 30.89 7.87 -9.96
CA VAL A 624 29.89 7.93 -8.88
C VAL A 624 30.52 7.95 -7.48
N LEU A 625 31.76 7.47 -7.33
CA LEU A 625 32.47 7.42 -6.04
C LEU A 625 33.70 8.34 -5.98
N GLU A 626 33.94 9.19 -6.99
CA GLU A 626 35.16 10.00 -7.08
C GLU A 626 35.14 11.23 -6.15
N GLN A 627 34.05 12.00 -6.15
CA GLN A 627 33.84 13.11 -5.23
C GLN A 627 32.39 13.16 -4.74
N PRO A 628 32.15 13.38 -3.43
CA PRO A 628 30.81 13.64 -2.93
C PRO A 628 30.25 14.88 -3.61
N LYS A 629 29.03 14.78 -4.16
CA LYS A 629 28.27 15.93 -4.67
C LYS A 629 27.13 16.24 -3.72
N THR A 630 27.01 17.51 -3.37
CA THR A 630 25.85 18.00 -2.66
C THR A 630 24.61 17.88 -3.54
N LYS A 631 23.42 17.89 -2.92
CA LYS A 631 22.15 17.94 -3.64
C LYS A 631 22.12 19.03 -4.71
N ASP A 632 22.56 20.22 -4.35
CA ASP A 632 22.46 21.40 -5.20
C ASP A 632 23.39 21.31 -6.41
N GLU A 633 24.57 20.70 -6.25
CA GLU A 633 25.49 20.42 -7.35
C GLU A 633 24.92 19.37 -8.29
N ALA A 634 24.40 18.26 -7.76
CA ALA A 634 23.76 17.22 -8.56
C ALA A 634 22.54 17.76 -9.33
N VAL A 635 21.73 18.60 -8.69
CA VAL A 635 20.62 19.32 -9.32
C VAL A 635 21.14 20.24 -10.41
N LYS A 636 22.14 21.11 -10.15
CA LYS A 636 22.72 22.01 -11.16
C LYS A 636 23.29 21.27 -12.38
N GLU A 637 23.95 20.14 -12.16
CA GLU A 637 24.51 19.33 -13.24
C GLU A 637 23.42 18.63 -14.03
N LEU A 638 22.36 18.16 -13.37
CA LEU A 638 21.16 17.69 -14.06
C LEU A 638 20.55 18.82 -14.89
N VAL A 639 20.45 20.05 -14.35
CA VAL A 639 19.91 21.22 -15.07
C VAL A 639 20.74 21.48 -16.32
N ALA A 640 22.06 21.50 -16.17
CA ALA A 640 22.98 21.70 -17.28
C ALA A 640 22.79 20.60 -18.35
N SER A 641 22.73 19.34 -17.93
CA SER A 641 22.53 18.20 -18.83
C SER A 641 21.19 18.24 -19.57
N LEU A 642 20.09 18.66 -18.92
CA LEU A 642 18.79 18.79 -19.57
C LEU A 642 18.84 19.90 -20.64
N ASN A 643 19.45 21.03 -20.30
CA ASN A 643 19.54 22.19 -21.21
C ASN A 643 20.49 21.95 -22.39
N ASP A 644 21.56 21.15 -22.21
CA ASP A 644 22.55 20.89 -23.26
C ASP A 644 21.93 20.24 -24.51
N LYS A 645 20.99 19.30 -24.35
CA LYS A 645 20.27 18.70 -25.49
C LYS A 645 19.30 19.69 -26.14
N ALA A 646 18.55 20.43 -25.32
CA ALA A 646 17.57 21.40 -25.83
C ALA A 646 18.23 22.58 -26.54
N ARG A 647 19.47 22.95 -26.19
CA ARG A 647 20.20 24.09 -26.77
C ARG A 647 20.29 24.02 -28.30
N ALA A 648 20.34 22.83 -28.89
CA ALA A 648 20.39 22.66 -30.34
C ALA A 648 19.14 23.19 -31.07
N TYR A 649 17.98 23.25 -30.39
CA TYR A 649 16.70 23.70 -30.92
C TYR A 649 16.53 25.23 -30.91
N LEU A 650 17.41 25.96 -30.21
CA LEU A 650 17.42 27.42 -30.22
C LEU A 650 18.12 27.94 -31.48
N ASP A 651 17.64 29.10 -31.95
CA ASP A 651 18.32 29.91 -32.96
C ASP A 651 19.74 30.23 -32.48
N ILE A 652 20.70 30.34 -33.40
CA ILE A 652 22.14 30.49 -33.08
C ILE A 652 22.38 31.65 -32.09
N GLU A 653 21.63 32.75 -32.23
CA GLU A 653 21.72 33.95 -31.39
C GLU A 653 21.24 33.75 -29.94
N ASP A 654 20.52 32.67 -29.67
CA ASP A 654 19.89 32.37 -28.39
C ASP A 654 20.53 31.17 -27.67
N ARG A 655 21.46 30.45 -28.31
CA ARG A 655 22.08 29.24 -27.74
C ARG A 655 22.90 29.48 -26.47
N ASP A 656 23.43 30.69 -26.32
CA ASP A 656 24.24 31.08 -25.16
C ASP A 656 23.38 31.69 -24.02
N LYS A 657 22.06 31.79 -24.22
CA LYS A 657 21.12 32.38 -23.26
C LYS A 657 20.53 31.32 -22.34
N THR A 658 20.29 31.68 -21.08
CA THR A 658 19.50 30.82 -20.18
C THR A 658 18.01 30.97 -20.48
N ALA A 659 17.18 30.03 -19.98
CA ALA A 659 15.73 30.10 -20.15
C ALA A 659 15.11 31.45 -19.72
N ARG A 660 15.67 32.10 -18.69
CA ARG A 660 15.22 33.40 -18.17
C ARG A 660 15.55 34.57 -19.10
N ASP A 661 16.64 34.45 -19.85
CA ASP A 661 17.16 35.46 -20.77
C ASP A 661 16.45 35.41 -22.13
N LEU A 662 15.78 34.30 -22.45
CA LEU A 662 14.98 34.16 -23.66
C LEU A 662 13.74 35.07 -23.58
N LYS A 663 13.57 35.92 -24.58
CA LYS A 663 12.42 36.80 -24.75
C LYS A 663 11.68 36.46 -26.06
N PRO A 664 10.33 36.49 -26.08
CA PRO A 664 9.41 36.77 -24.98
C PRO A 664 9.37 35.63 -23.93
N LYS A 665 8.72 35.84 -22.77
CA LYS A 665 8.64 34.84 -21.67
C LYS A 665 8.21 33.45 -22.19
N ALA A 666 7.26 33.43 -23.12
CA ALA A 666 6.79 32.21 -23.78
C ALA A 666 7.91 31.36 -24.41
N LYS A 667 8.96 31.99 -24.96
CA LYS A 667 10.12 31.28 -25.52
C LYS A 667 10.93 30.58 -24.43
N GLY A 668 11.11 31.22 -23.28
CA GLY A 668 11.76 30.64 -22.10
C GLY A 668 10.96 29.49 -21.51
N ASP A 669 9.66 29.68 -21.30
CA ASP A 669 8.76 28.64 -20.77
C ASP A 669 8.75 27.39 -21.67
N SER A 670 8.64 27.58 -22.98
CA SER A 670 8.70 26.50 -23.97
C SER A 670 10.07 25.80 -24.01
N TYR A 671 11.16 26.52 -23.76
CA TYR A 671 12.51 25.95 -23.75
C TYR A 671 12.72 25.01 -22.55
N ILE A 672 12.22 25.40 -21.36
CA ILE A 672 12.26 24.56 -20.16
C ILE A 672 11.48 23.27 -20.39
N LEU A 673 10.25 23.39 -20.91
CA LEU A 673 9.43 22.23 -21.24
C LEU A 673 10.16 21.29 -22.22
N LEU A 674 10.76 21.83 -23.29
CA LEU A 674 11.50 21.01 -24.25
C LEU A 674 12.68 20.27 -23.59
N ALA A 675 13.42 20.93 -22.69
CA ALA A 675 14.53 20.32 -21.97
C ALA A 675 14.09 19.12 -21.11
N GLU A 676 12.93 19.21 -20.47
CA GLU A 676 12.33 18.12 -19.69
C GLU A 676 11.84 16.98 -20.60
N LEU A 677 11.12 17.32 -21.67
CA LEU A 677 10.54 16.35 -22.60
C LEU A 677 11.60 15.50 -23.29
N LEU A 678 12.76 16.07 -23.68
CA LEU A 678 13.87 15.33 -24.30
C LEU A 678 14.48 14.25 -23.40
N HIS A 679 14.12 14.25 -22.12
CA HIS A 679 14.48 13.25 -21.13
C HIS A 679 13.28 12.39 -20.70
N GLN A 680 12.14 12.52 -21.39
CA GLN A 680 10.85 11.89 -21.08
C GLN A 680 10.34 12.22 -19.68
N PHE A 681 10.65 13.42 -19.19
CA PHE A 681 10.15 13.92 -17.91
C PHE A 681 8.85 14.71 -18.10
N SER A 682 7.92 14.52 -17.18
CA SER A 682 6.76 15.40 -16.98
C SER A 682 7.20 16.57 -16.09
N PRO A 683 6.76 17.82 -16.38
CA PRO A 683 7.01 18.96 -15.49
C PRO A 683 6.51 18.70 -14.07
N ASN A 684 7.12 19.32 -13.06
CA ASN A 684 6.66 19.12 -11.68
C ASN A 684 5.37 19.93 -11.40
N PRO A 685 4.41 19.43 -10.61
CA PRO A 685 3.22 20.21 -10.23
C PRO A 685 3.48 21.58 -9.59
N VAL A 686 4.66 21.80 -9.00
CA VAL A 686 5.04 23.13 -8.46
C VAL A 686 5.48 24.11 -9.55
N GLU A 687 5.87 23.62 -10.72
CA GLU A 687 6.34 24.45 -11.83
C GLU A 687 5.18 25.08 -12.59
N GLU A 688 5.38 26.32 -13.07
CA GLU A 688 4.39 27.03 -13.89
C GLU A 688 4.11 26.29 -15.21
N ASN A 689 5.08 25.54 -15.72
CA ASN A 689 4.97 24.77 -16.96
C ASN A 689 3.97 23.61 -16.85
N TRP A 690 3.92 22.92 -15.72
CA TRP A 690 2.94 21.85 -15.50
C TRP A 690 1.51 22.37 -15.62
N TYR A 691 1.25 23.55 -15.05
CA TYR A 691 -0.05 24.19 -15.17
C TYR A 691 -0.28 24.76 -16.58
N SER A 692 0.64 25.56 -17.10
CA SER A 692 0.42 26.38 -18.30
C SER A 692 0.34 25.57 -19.60
N PHE A 693 1.04 24.44 -19.69
CA PHE A 693 0.99 23.49 -20.82
C PHE A 693 -0.06 22.39 -20.66
N GLY A 694 -0.88 22.44 -19.61
CA GLY A 694 -2.09 21.62 -19.49
C GLY A 694 -1.90 20.26 -18.83
N PHE A 695 -0.75 19.94 -18.23
CA PHE A 695 -0.56 18.70 -17.45
C PHE A 695 -1.52 18.63 -16.26
N VAL A 696 -1.90 19.78 -15.70
CA VAL A 696 -2.97 19.87 -14.68
C VAL A 696 -4.30 19.25 -15.11
N THR A 697 -4.54 19.08 -16.40
CA THR A 697 -5.77 18.46 -16.90
C THR A 697 -5.75 16.92 -16.86
N CYS A 698 -4.58 16.31 -16.78
CA CYS A 698 -4.37 14.85 -16.83
C CYS A 698 -4.81 14.16 -15.53
N ARG A 699 -5.62 13.09 -15.59
CA ARG A 699 -6.18 12.38 -14.43
C ARG A 699 -5.19 11.47 -13.67
N GLY A 700 -3.94 11.41 -14.13
CA GLY A 700 -2.88 10.64 -13.49
C GLY A 700 -1.73 10.39 -14.45
N HIS A 701 -0.77 9.59 -14.01
CA HIS A 701 0.51 9.40 -14.69
C HIS A 701 0.36 8.93 -16.15
N ARG A 702 -0.59 8.04 -16.46
CA ARG A 702 -0.81 7.55 -17.83
C ARG A 702 -1.21 8.67 -18.80
N GLU A 703 -2.06 9.60 -18.38
CA GLU A 703 -2.45 10.74 -19.22
C GLU A 703 -1.33 11.78 -19.31
N GLU A 704 -0.52 11.94 -18.26
CA GLU A 704 0.69 12.79 -18.34
C GLU A 704 1.71 12.22 -19.34
N THR A 705 1.98 10.91 -19.32
CA THR A 705 2.86 10.26 -20.31
C THR A 705 2.35 10.50 -21.73
N LYS A 706 1.04 10.33 -21.96
CA LYS A 706 0.45 10.64 -23.27
C LYS A 706 0.63 12.10 -23.68
N LEU A 707 0.57 13.04 -22.73
CA LEU A 707 0.80 14.46 -23.01
C LEU A 707 2.29 14.76 -23.29
N VAL A 708 3.21 14.11 -22.58
CA VAL A 708 4.65 14.11 -22.90
C VAL A 708 4.88 13.61 -24.32
N ASP A 709 4.29 12.46 -24.67
CA ASP A 709 4.37 11.84 -25.99
C ASP A 709 3.82 12.76 -27.09
N LEU A 710 2.67 13.40 -26.83
CA LEU A 710 2.05 14.37 -27.73
C LEU A 710 3.01 15.54 -28.02
N TYR A 711 3.62 16.13 -26.98
CA TYR A 711 4.55 17.24 -27.14
C TYR A 711 5.88 16.81 -27.78
N LEU A 712 6.40 15.63 -27.45
CA LEU A 712 7.60 15.07 -28.09
C LEU A 712 7.37 14.89 -29.59
N LEU A 713 6.27 14.23 -29.98
CA LEU A 713 5.91 14.05 -31.38
C LEU A 713 5.66 15.38 -32.10
N LEU A 714 5.25 16.43 -31.38
CA LEU A 714 5.07 17.76 -31.94
C LEU A 714 6.41 18.45 -32.22
N LEU A 715 7.44 18.24 -31.38
CA LEU A 715 8.66 19.05 -31.36
C LEU A 715 9.93 18.36 -31.88
N THR A 716 9.95 17.03 -31.92
CA THR A 716 11.17 16.26 -32.16
C THR A 716 11.06 15.39 -33.40
N GLU A 717 12.14 15.36 -34.18
CA GLU A 717 12.30 14.39 -35.26
C GLU A 717 12.62 13.04 -34.62
N GLY A 718 11.90 11.99 -35.02
CA GLY A 718 12.06 10.66 -34.43
C GLY A 718 13.49 10.15 -34.58
N ASP A 719 14.00 9.52 -33.53
CA ASP A 719 15.35 8.96 -33.43
C ASP A 719 15.47 7.53 -34.00
N GLY A 720 14.46 7.08 -34.73
CA GLY A 720 14.34 5.69 -35.22
C GLY A 720 13.92 4.68 -34.15
N ASN A 721 13.51 5.14 -32.96
CA ASN A 721 12.94 4.27 -31.94
C ASN A 721 11.49 3.87 -32.28
N SER A 722 11.09 2.68 -31.81
CA SER A 722 9.78 2.06 -32.09
C SER A 722 8.59 2.96 -31.74
N PHE A 723 8.75 3.83 -30.72
CA PHE A 723 7.79 4.85 -30.33
C PHE A 723 7.45 5.79 -31.50
N TYR A 724 8.47 6.39 -32.15
CA TYR A 724 8.26 7.29 -33.28
C TYR A 724 7.80 6.54 -34.52
N GLU A 725 8.34 5.35 -34.80
CA GLU A 725 7.94 4.55 -35.96
C GLU A 725 6.44 4.18 -35.92
N SER A 726 5.93 3.79 -34.73
CA SER A 726 4.54 3.40 -34.53
C SER A 726 3.56 4.57 -34.71
N HIS A 727 3.95 5.77 -34.27
CA HIS A 727 3.10 6.96 -34.42
C HIS A 727 3.24 7.64 -35.78
N ASN A 728 4.45 7.68 -36.35
CA ASN A 728 4.70 8.31 -37.65
C ASN A 728 4.13 7.48 -38.81
N SER A 729 4.13 6.14 -38.72
CA SER A 729 3.49 5.27 -39.72
C SER A 729 1.99 5.54 -39.88
N ARG A 730 1.31 5.99 -38.82
CA ARG A 730 -0.11 6.36 -38.84
C ARG A 730 -0.35 7.79 -39.38
N ARG A 731 0.65 8.67 -39.33
CA ARG A 731 0.54 10.10 -39.69
C ARG A 731 0.98 10.43 -41.12
N GLY A 732 1.76 9.57 -41.76
CA GLY A 732 2.36 9.86 -43.07
C GLY A 732 3.57 10.79 -42.97
N ASP A 733 3.96 11.43 -44.09
CA ASP A 733 5.16 12.28 -44.20
C ASP A 733 4.95 13.69 -43.61
N VAL A 734 4.57 13.76 -42.34
CA VAL A 734 4.30 15.01 -41.62
C VAL A 734 5.48 15.33 -40.71
N HIS A 735 6.19 16.40 -41.01
CA HIS A 735 7.35 16.84 -40.23
C HIS A 735 6.93 17.53 -38.92
N PRO A 736 7.70 17.38 -37.83
CA PRO A 736 7.46 18.08 -36.56
C PRO A 736 7.38 19.61 -36.72
N ALA A 737 6.82 20.27 -35.72
CA ALA A 737 6.87 21.73 -35.62
C ALA A 737 8.29 22.18 -35.24
N THR A 738 8.75 23.26 -35.84
CA THR A 738 9.97 23.93 -35.36
C THR A 738 9.73 24.48 -33.95
N PHE A 739 10.80 24.57 -33.14
CA PHE A 739 10.71 25.21 -31.82
C PHE A 739 10.11 26.62 -31.90
N THR A 740 10.45 27.37 -32.96
CA THR A 740 9.89 28.71 -33.20
C THR A 740 8.40 28.73 -33.50
N GLN A 741 7.88 27.74 -34.23
CA GLN A 741 6.44 27.60 -34.41
C GLN A 741 5.74 27.26 -33.09
N PHE A 742 6.36 26.41 -32.27
CA PHE A 742 5.80 25.96 -31.00
C PHE A 742 5.65 27.10 -29.98
N TRP A 743 6.73 27.82 -29.66
CA TRP A 743 6.63 28.87 -28.65
C TRP A 743 5.73 30.04 -29.10
N LYS A 744 5.67 30.33 -30.41
CA LYS A 744 4.73 31.31 -30.97
C LYS A 744 3.28 30.84 -30.85
N ALA A 745 3.00 29.56 -31.09
CA ALA A 745 1.67 29.00 -30.90
C ALA A 745 1.26 28.99 -29.41
N TYR A 746 2.20 28.74 -28.51
CA TYR A 746 1.98 28.85 -27.05
C TYR A 746 1.65 30.28 -26.63
N GLU A 747 2.40 31.27 -27.13
CA GLU A 747 2.15 32.70 -26.89
C GLU A 747 0.78 33.12 -27.45
N ALA A 748 0.46 32.70 -28.68
CA ALA A 748 -0.79 33.04 -29.35
C ALA A 748 -2.02 32.24 -28.88
N LYS A 749 -1.85 31.27 -27.96
CA LYS A 749 -2.90 30.32 -27.53
C LYS A 749 -3.51 29.49 -28.67
N THR A 750 -2.66 29.12 -29.63
CA THR A 750 -3.03 28.32 -30.81
C THR A 750 -2.35 26.95 -30.84
N LEU A 751 -1.90 26.43 -29.68
CA LEU A 751 -1.27 25.10 -29.58
C LEU A 751 -2.15 23.98 -30.11
N ILE A 752 -3.46 24.02 -29.89
CA ILE A 752 -4.42 23.04 -30.43
C ILE A 752 -4.39 23.03 -31.96
N GLN A 753 -4.42 24.21 -32.58
CA GLN A 753 -4.36 24.35 -34.03
C GLN A 753 -3.02 23.84 -34.59
N LEU A 754 -1.92 24.09 -33.86
CA LEU A 754 -0.60 23.58 -34.23
C LEU A 754 -0.57 22.05 -34.15
N MET A 755 -1.06 21.44 -33.07
CA MET A 755 -1.17 19.99 -32.91
C MET A 755 -1.98 19.36 -34.05
N ASP A 756 -3.14 19.93 -34.37
CA ASP A 756 -4.02 19.41 -35.42
C ASP A 756 -3.37 19.55 -36.81
N SER A 757 -2.66 20.66 -37.07
CA SER A 757 -1.91 20.87 -38.32
C SER A 757 -0.78 19.85 -38.55
N LYS A 758 -0.35 19.16 -37.47
CA LYS A 758 0.68 18.11 -37.48
C LYS A 758 0.10 16.70 -37.37
N GLY A 759 -1.20 16.52 -37.57
CA GLY A 759 -1.85 15.21 -37.54
C GLY A 759 -1.95 14.60 -36.14
N LEU A 760 -1.91 15.42 -35.08
CA LEU A 760 -1.97 14.96 -33.69
C LEU A 760 -3.39 14.94 -33.10
N ASN A 761 -4.41 15.29 -33.89
CA ASN A 761 -5.79 15.48 -33.40
C ASN A 761 -6.37 14.25 -32.68
N GLU A 762 -6.15 13.05 -33.22
CA GLU A 762 -6.64 11.81 -32.60
C GLU A 762 -6.02 11.59 -31.22
N LEU A 763 -4.70 11.66 -31.12
CA LEU A 763 -3.96 11.49 -29.86
C LEU A 763 -4.32 12.58 -28.84
N ARG A 764 -4.49 13.82 -29.29
CA ARG A 764 -4.92 14.96 -28.48
C ARG A 764 -6.34 14.76 -27.95
N SER A 765 -7.24 14.20 -28.75
CA SER A 765 -8.65 13.98 -28.37
C SER A 765 -8.82 12.90 -27.29
N GLU A 766 -7.82 12.04 -27.08
CA GLU A 766 -7.78 11.12 -25.93
C GLU A 766 -7.60 11.84 -24.58
N LEU A 767 -7.21 13.13 -24.59
CA LEU A 767 -7.05 13.98 -23.41
C LEU A 767 -8.24 14.96 -23.32
N PRO A 768 -9.34 14.58 -22.65
CA PRO A 768 -10.66 15.21 -22.84
C PRO A 768 -10.75 16.67 -22.39
N PHE A 769 -9.88 17.10 -21.48
CA PHE A 769 -9.91 18.45 -20.90
C PHE A 769 -8.83 19.37 -21.48
N LEU A 770 -7.88 18.83 -22.26
CA LEU A 770 -6.73 19.57 -22.75
C LEU A 770 -7.13 20.70 -23.71
N GLU A 771 -8.04 20.42 -24.65
CA GLU A 771 -8.50 21.39 -25.64
C GLU A 771 -9.18 22.59 -24.99
N GLY A 772 -10.13 22.33 -24.10
CA GLY A 772 -10.83 23.38 -23.37
C GLY A 772 -9.89 24.22 -22.51
N PHE A 773 -8.86 23.61 -21.92
CA PHE A 773 -7.89 24.30 -21.08
C PHE A 773 -6.92 25.19 -21.87
N LEU A 774 -6.38 24.70 -22.99
CA LEU A 774 -5.41 25.44 -23.82
C LEU A 774 -6.07 26.51 -24.70
N SER A 775 -7.37 26.39 -24.97
CA SER A 775 -8.12 27.33 -25.82
C SER A 775 -8.68 28.54 -25.05
N VAL A 776 -8.48 28.64 -23.74
CA VAL A 776 -8.95 29.79 -22.94
C VAL A 776 -8.21 31.07 -23.37
N PRO A 777 -8.91 32.15 -23.76
CA PRO A 777 -8.28 33.41 -24.14
C PRO A 777 -7.49 34.04 -22.98
N PRO A 778 -6.48 34.89 -23.24
CA PRO A 778 -5.74 35.61 -22.19
C PRO A 778 -6.60 36.46 -21.25
N SER A 779 -7.78 36.90 -21.72
CA SER A 779 -8.78 37.64 -20.94
C SER A 779 -9.80 36.75 -20.22
N GLY A 780 -9.78 35.43 -20.45
CA GLY A 780 -10.70 34.47 -19.86
C GLY A 780 -10.16 33.91 -18.54
N LEU A 781 -11.00 33.87 -17.52
CA LEU A 781 -10.67 33.20 -16.26
C LEU A 781 -10.84 31.68 -16.42
N ARG A 782 -9.81 30.92 -16.08
CA ARG A 782 -9.89 29.46 -16.04
C ARG A 782 -10.71 29.02 -14.82
N PRO A 783 -11.41 27.87 -14.92
CA PRO A 783 -12.04 27.26 -13.75
C PRO A 783 -11.02 27.03 -12.63
N SER A 784 -11.31 27.54 -11.42
CA SER A 784 -10.43 27.45 -10.25
C SER A 784 -10.19 26.02 -9.76
N VAL A 785 -10.92 25.03 -10.30
CA VAL A 785 -10.69 23.61 -10.02
C VAL A 785 -9.32 23.14 -10.49
N TRP A 786 -8.76 23.76 -11.53
CA TRP A 786 -7.41 23.45 -11.97
C TRP A 786 -6.38 23.90 -10.94
N ASP A 787 -6.59 25.06 -10.32
CA ASP A 787 -5.74 25.54 -9.24
C ASP A 787 -5.88 24.66 -7.99
N LEU A 788 -7.09 24.18 -7.69
CA LEU A 788 -7.33 23.20 -6.64
C LEU A 788 -6.55 21.92 -6.91
N LYS A 789 -6.62 21.41 -8.14
CA LYS A 789 -5.93 20.18 -8.52
C LYS A 789 -4.42 20.32 -8.41
N GLN A 790 -3.85 21.44 -8.87
CA GLN A 790 -2.42 21.72 -8.68
C GLN A 790 -2.04 21.74 -7.20
N PHE A 791 -2.82 22.41 -6.36
CA PHE A 791 -2.59 22.45 -4.91
C PHE A 791 -2.61 21.04 -4.27
N LEU A 792 -3.51 20.17 -4.71
CA LEU A 792 -3.60 18.78 -4.24
C LEU A 792 -2.41 17.93 -4.70
N GLU A 793 -1.98 18.07 -5.97
CA GLU A 793 -0.81 17.35 -6.51
C GLU A 793 0.51 17.79 -5.87
N ILE A 794 0.64 19.07 -5.51
CA ILE A 794 1.81 19.56 -4.75
C ILE A 794 1.91 18.87 -3.38
N ASN A 795 0.76 18.60 -2.75
CA ASN A 795 0.59 17.87 -1.49
C ASN A 795 1.51 18.34 -0.34
N ASP A 796 1.78 19.65 -0.27
CA ASP A 796 2.57 20.28 0.79
C ASP A 796 1.99 21.65 1.16
N PRO A 797 0.85 21.68 1.88
CA PRO A 797 0.15 22.93 2.22
C PRO A 797 0.93 23.80 3.22
N GLY A 798 2.01 23.27 3.82
CA GLY A 798 2.87 24.02 4.73
C GLY A 798 3.84 24.92 3.97
N LYS A 799 4.46 24.41 2.89
CA LYS A 799 5.34 25.18 2.01
C LYS A 799 4.58 25.94 0.92
N TYR A 800 3.52 25.35 0.38
CA TYR A 800 2.70 25.91 -0.70
C TYR A 800 1.24 26.02 -0.24
N PRO A 801 0.86 27.09 0.50
CA PRO A 801 -0.52 27.27 0.96
C PRO A 801 -1.48 27.51 -0.23
N PRO A 802 -2.78 27.20 -0.07
CA PRO A 802 -3.76 27.37 -1.15
C PRO A 802 -3.83 28.83 -1.59
N ILE A 803 -3.77 29.07 -2.90
CA ILE A 803 -3.92 30.40 -3.47
C ILE A 803 -5.31 30.97 -3.18
N ARG A 804 -5.49 32.29 -3.29
CA ARG A 804 -6.76 32.97 -2.92
C ARG A 804 -8.00 32.35 -3.57
N ALA A 805 -7.93 32.01 -4.86
CA ALA A 805 -9.03 31.37 -5.58
C ALA A 805 -9.41 30.04 -4.90
N VAL A 806 -8.45 29.14 -4.71
CA VAL A 806 -8.67 27.85 -4.03
C VAL A 806 -9.18 28.04 -2.60
N ASN A 807 -8.63 29.04 -1.91
CA ASN A 807 -8.92 29.31 -0.52
C ASN A 807 -10.39 29.71 -0.30
N VAL A 808 -10.92 30.54 -1.20
CA VAL A 808 -12.29 31.03 -1.17
C VAL A 808 -13.26 30.01 -1.78
N ASP A 809 -12.94 29.53 -2.98
CA ASP A 809 -13.86 28.74 -3.78
C ASP A 809 -14.14 27.40 -3.13
N TYR A 810 -13.11 26.75 -2.58
CA TYR A 810 -13.19 25.40 -2.02
C TYR A 810 -13.16 25.37 -0.48
N GLY A 811 -13.37 26.52 0.17
CA GLY A 811 -13.63 26.59 1.60
C GLY A 811 -12.43 26.39 2.52
N PHE A 812 -11.20 26.36 2.00
CA PHE A 812 -9.99 26.30 2.85
C PHE A 812 -9.87 27.51 3.79
N MET A 813 -10.51 28.63 3.46
CA MET A 813 -10.55 29.81 4.33
C MET A 813 -11.29 29.56 5.65
N ASN A 814 -12.10 28.50 5.70
CA ASN A 814 -12.83 28.09 6.91
C ASN A 814 -12.02 27.13 7.80
N CYS A 815 -10.88 26.62 7.32
CA CYS A 815 -10.02 25.73 8.09
C CYS A 815 -9.38 26.48 9.28
N ARG A 816 -9.55 25.97 10.50
CA ARG A 816 -8.97 26.57 11.71
C ARG A 816 -7.69 25.87 12.16
N THR A 817 -7.50 24.64 11.72
CA THR A 817 -6.36 23.80 12.06
C THR A 817 -5.76 23.16 10.81
N PHE A 818 -4.48 22.79 10.87
CA PHE A 818 -3.82 22.01 9.81
C PHE A 818 -4.57 20.71 9.50
N LYS A 819 -5.20 20.11 10.52
CA LYS A 819 -6.05 18.93 10.35
C LYS A 819 -7.25 19.19 9.44
N ASP A 820 -7.89 20.36 9.56
CA ASP A 820 -9.03 20.72 8.70
C ASP A 820 -8.59 20.88 7.24
N THR A 821 -7.39 21.44 7.01
CA THR A 821 -6.77 21.55 5.69
C THR A 821 -6.52 20.17 5.09
N CYS A 822 -5.91 19.24 5.86
CA CYS A 822 -5.69 17.87 5.39
C CYS A 822 -7.01 17.14 5.10
N ILE A 823 -8.06 17.36 5.90
CA ILE A 823 -9.39 16.76 5.65
C ILE A 823 -9.97 17.26 4.32
N LEU A 824 -9.95 18.58 4.06
CA LEU A 824 -10.44 19.11 2.79
C LEU A 824 -9.59 18.61 1.61
N MET A 825 -8.27 18.53 1.77
CA MET A 825 -7.39 17.96 0.74
C MET A 825 -7.75 16.50 0.44
N GLU A 826 -7.99 15.68 1.46
CA GLU A 826 -8.39 14.27 1.30
C GLU A 826 -9.77 14.16 0.62
N ILE A 827 -10.73 15.02 0.99
CA ILE A 827 -12.06 15.04 0.38
C ILE A 827 -11.97 15.39 -1.11
N TYR A 828 -11.31 16.51 -1.44
CA TYR A 828 -11.22 16.96 -2.84
C TYR A 828 -10.32 16.05 -3.69
N GLY A 829 -9.25 15.49 -3.11
CA GLY A 829 -8.40 14.50 -3.77
C GLY A 829 -9.20 13.28 -4.23
N LYS A 830 -9.94 12.66 -3.30
CA LYS A 830 -10.79 11.49 -3.62
C LYS A 830 -11.93 11.82 -4.59
N ILE A 831 -12.49 13.03 -4.53
CA ILE A 831 -13.50 13.46 -5.49
C ILE A 831 -12.88 13.52 -6.90
N LEU A 832 -11.70 14.13 -7.05
CA LEU A 832 -11.07 14.33 -8.36
C LEU A 832 -10.49 13.04 -8.98
N GLU A 833 -10.38 11.95 -8.24
CA GLU A 833 -10.05 10.62 -8.78
C GLU A 833 -11.15 10.08 -9.71
N THR A 834 -12.41 10.45 -9.48
CA THR A 834 -13.57 9.87 -10.20
C THR A 834 -14.50 10.91 -10.81
N ALA A 835 -14.63 12.08 -10.20
CA ALA A 835 -15.50 13.15 -10.66
C ALA A 835 -14.89 13.93 -11.84
N ASN A 836 -15.76 14.49 -12.67
CA ASN A 836 -15.37 15.47 -13.66
C ASN A 836 -14.96 16.79 -12.95
N PRO A 837 -13.73 17.30 -13.12
CA PRO A 837 -13.28 18.53 -12.46
C PRO A 837 -14.19 19.74 -12.77
N LEU A 838 -14.74 19.81 -13.99
CA LEU A 838 -15.61 20.93 -14.38
C LEU A 838 -16.96 20.90 -13.65
N GLU A 839 -17.48 19.71 -13.34
CA GLU A 839 -18.70 19.56 -12.53
C GLU A 839 -18.46 19.95 -11.07
N LEU A 840 -17.27 19.66 -10.54
CA LEU A 840 -16.87 20.14 -9.21
C LEU A 840 -16.77 21.67 -9.18
N HIS A 841 -16.25 22.29 -10.25
CA HIS A 841 -16.25 23.75 -10.37
C HIS A 841 -17.68 24.31 -10.47
N GLU A 842 -18.58 23.65 -11.21
CA GLU A 842 -19.98 24.04 -11.27
C GLU A 842 -20.65 23.96 -9.88
N ALA A 843 -20.39 22.90 -9.13
CA ALA A 843 -20.85 22.75 -7.75
C ALA A 843 -20.28 23.85 -6.84
N CYS A 844 -19.04 24.29 -7.09
CA CYS A 844 -18.43 25.42 -6.41
C CYS A 844 -19.22 26.71 -6.62
N VAL A 845 -19.39 27.12 -7.89
CA VAL A 845 -20.03 28.40 -8.25
C VAL A 845 -21.54 28.43 -8.00
N THR A 846 -22.16 27.27 -7.79
CA THR A 846 -23.57 27.15 -7.38
C THR A 846 -23.75 27.03 -5.87
N GLY A 847 -22.67 27.06 -5.07
CA GLY A 847 -22.73 26.96 -3.60
C GLY A 847 -23.11 25.57 -3.09
N LYS A 848 -22.91 24.52 -3.90
CA LYS A 848 -23.36 23.15 -3.65
C LYS A 848 -22.22 22.16 -3.38
N LEU A 849 -21.03 22.63 -3.01
CA LEU A 849 -19.84 21.80 -2.78
C LEU A 849 -20.08 20.60 -1.86
N PHE A 850 -20.72 20.81 -0.70
CA PHE A 850 -20.99 19.71 0.24
C PHE A 850 -21.99 18.70 -0.34
N GLN A 851 -23.00 19.16 -1.08
CA GLN A 851 -23.98 18.29 -1.74
C GLN A 851 -23.30 17.47 -2.84
N PHE A 852 -22.46 18.11 -3.65
CA PHE A 852 -21.66 17.44 -4.67
C PHE A 852 -20.74 16.39 -4.04
N ALA A 853 -19.96 16.76 -3.02
CA ALA A 853 -19.07 15.85 -2.31
C ALA A 853 -19.79 14.66 -1.66
N SER A 854 -20.99 14.86 -1.12
CA SER A 854 -21.82 13.78 -0.58
C SER A 854 -22.27 12.76 -1.62
N GLY A 855 -22.18 13.11 -2.90
CA GLY A 855 -22.44 12.18 -4.00
C GLY A 855 -21.29 11.21 -4.28
N TYR A 856 -20.06 11.55 -3.89
CA TYR A 856 -18.86 10.73 -4.13
C TYR A 856 -18.34 10.06 -2.86
N LEU A 857 -18.52 10.70 -1.70
CA LEU A 857 -17.96 10.26 -0.43
C LEU A 857 -19.01 10.23 0.69
N ARG A 858 -18.79 9.36 1.69
CA ARG A 858 -19.56 9.41 2.93
C ARG A 858 -19.14 10.64 3.73
N MET A 859 -19.94 11.69 3.67
CA MET A 859 -19.67 12.97 4.33
C MET A 859 -20.18 13.02 5.77
N ASP A 860 -19.39 13.57 6.67
CA ASP A 860 -19.82 13.97 8.00
C ASP A 860 -20.39 15.40 7.94
N GLU A 861 -21.51 15.63 8.62
CA GLU A 861 -22.20 16.91 8.66
C GLU A 861 -21.32 18.03 9.25
N GLN A 862 -20.35 17.68 10.11
CA GLN A 862 -19.38 18.65 10.64
C GLN A 862 -18.53 19.33 9.55
N TRP A 863 -18.28 18.65 8.43
CA TRP A 863 -17.49 19.18 7.31
C TRP A 863 -18.26 20.16 6.43
N ARG A 864 -19.59 20.26 6.57
CA ARG A 864 -20.40 21.24 5.81
C ARG A 864 -19.94 22.67 6.07
N SER A 865 -19.57 22.97 7.31
CA SER A 865 -19.08 24.29 7.69
C SER A 865 -17.74 24.64 7.02
N LEU A 866 -16.90 23.64 6.73
CA LEU A 866 -15.61 23.83 6.07
C LEU A 866 -15.79 24.14 4.58
N MET A 867 -16.74 23.47 3.90
CA MET A 867 -16.95 23.61 2.45
C MET A 867 -17.85 24.79 2.05
N ARG A 868 -18.09 25.74 2.96
CA ARG A 868 -18.93 26.91 2.68
C ARG A 868 -18.12 27.96 1.91
N ASN A 869 -18.66 28.46 0.81
CA ASN A 869 -18.07 29.55 0.03
C ASN A 869 -19.08 30.69 -0.16
N PHE A 870 -18.71 31.74 -0.88
CA PHE A 870 -19.56 32.92 -1.11
C PHE A 870 -20.57 32.74 -2.26
N TYR A 871 -20.69 31.54 -2.83
CA TYR A 871 -21.54 31.27 -3.98
C TYR A 871 -22.91 30.67 -3.60
N PRO A 872 -23.95 30.85 -4.44
CA PRO A 872 -23.96 31.68 -5.64
C PRO A 872 -23.98 33.17 -5.27
N LEU A 873 -23.22 33.99 -5.99
CA LEU A 873 -23.26 35.44 -5.81
C LEU A 873 -24.66 35.93 -6.23
N GLU A 874 -25.40 36.58 -5.33
CA GLU A 874 -26.75 37.07 -5.63
C GLU A 874 -26.73 37.99 -6.86
N LYS A 875 -27.59 37.71 -7.84
CA LYS A 875 -27.82 38.61 -8.98
C LYS A 875 -28.37 39.92 -8.43
N VAL A 876 -27.55 40.96 -8.36
CA VAL A 876 -28.02 42.34 -8.19
C VAL A 876 -28.80 42.71 -9.47
N ALA A 877 -30.10 42.47 -9.46
CA ALA A 877 -31.03 42.98 -10.45
C ALA A 877 -31.54 44.35 -9.99
N GLY A 878 -31.07 45.41 -10.64
CA GLY A 878 -31.57 46.78 -10.47
C GLY A 878 -30.73 47.79 -11.27
N PRO A 879 -31.31 48.59 -12.18
CA PRO A 879 -30.56 49.46 -13.07
C PRO A 879 -30.08 50.68 -12.30
N GLY A 880 -28.77 50.79 -12.09
CA GLY A 880 -28.19 51.95 -11.41
C GLY A 880 -26.90 51.69 -10.64
N LEU A 881 -25.98 50.88 -11.18
CA LEU A 881 -24.58 50.92 -10.71
C LEU A 881 -23.55 50.57 -11.81
N GLU A 882 -23.89 50.76 -13.07
CA GLU A 882 -22.89 50.88 -14.15
C GLU A 882 -22.35 52.32 -14.14
N SER A 883 -21.53 52.68 -13.15
CA SER A 883 -20.63 53.84 -13.24
C SER A 883 -19.57 53.97 -12.13
N LYS A 884 -19.43 53.01 -11.20
CA LYS A 884 -18.44 53.15 -10.11
C LYS A 884 -17.59 51.91 -9.78
N LEU A 885 -17.49 50.95 -10.70
CA LEU A 885 -16.52 49.86 -10.58
C LEU A 885 -15.77 49.61 -11.91
N GLY A 886 -15.47 50.70 -12.62
CA GLY A 886 -14.72 50.70 -13.89
C GLY A 886 -13.45 51.55 -13.85
N SER A 887 -13.00 51.96 -12.65
CA SER A 887 -11.82 52.82 -12.50
C SER A 887 -11.05 52.44 -11.24
N GLU A 888 -10.47 51.24 -11.24
CA GLU A 888 -9.30 50.83 -10.43
C GLU A 888 -9.03 49.34 -10.75
N LEU A 889 -8.73 49.07 -12.01
CA LEU A 889 -8.15 47.81 -12.47
C LEU A 889 -6.96 48.19 -13.35
N GLU A 890 -5.91 48.69 -12.72
CA GLU A 890 -4.57 48.32 -13.16
C GLU A 890 -4.09 47.19 -12.24
N PRO A 891 -3.62 46.06 -12.79
CA PRO A 891 -2.89 45.11 -11.97
C PRO A 891 -1.59 45.80 -11.57
N GLU A 892 -1.39 46.04 -10.27
CA GLU A 892 -0.06 46.41 -9.80
C GLU A 892 0.93 45.33 -10.27
N PRO A 893 2.06 45.70 -10.88
CA PRO A 893 3.11 44.75 -11.19
C PRO A 893 3.56 44.12 -9.88
N ARG A 894 3.58 42.78 -9.83
CA ARG A 894 4.23 42.06 -8.73
C ARG A 894 5.61 42.68 -8.56
N SER A 895 5.85 43.28 -7.39
CA SER A 895 7.14 43.85 -7.04
C SER A 895 8.20 42.76 -7.17
N GLU A 896 9.07 42.91 -8.16
CA GLU A 896 10.38 42.28 -8.20
C GLU A 896 11.15 42.80 -6.99
N SER A 897 11.30 41.96 -5.97
CA SER A 897 12.27 42.18 -4.91
C SER A 897 13.07 40.89 -4.73
N GLU A 898 14.25 40.91 -5.33
CA GLU A 898 15.47 40.16 -5.02
C GLU A 898 15.32 38.96 -4.07
N GLU A 899 15.03 37.79 -4.64
CA GLU A 899 15.46 36.49 -4.08
C GLU A 899 15.43 35.41 -5.19
N ASP A 900 16.01 35.75 -6.36
CA ASP A 900 15.87 34.99 -7.61
C ASP A 900 17.12 34.22 -8.01
N SER A 901 17.47 33.18 -7.23
CA SER A 901 18.28 32.05 -7.74
C SER A 901 17.99 30.72 -7.03
N GLU A 902 17.44 30.75 -5.82
CA GLU A 902 17.15 29.53 -5.02
C GLU A 902 15.81 28.87 -5.36
N THR A 903 14.87 29.57 -5.99
CA THR A 903 13.50 29.09 -6.24
C THR A 903 13.37 28.05 -7.34
N LEU A 904 14.29 27.96 -8.31
CA LEU A 904 14.30 26.85 -9.29
C LEU A 904 15.13 25.65 -8.81
N LEU A 905 16.20 25.90 -8.07
CA LEU A 905 17.03 24.83 -7.46
C LEU A 905 16.31 24.12 -6.29
N SER A 906 15.44 24.83 -5.57
CA SER A 906 14.68 24.28 -4.42
C SER A 906 13.44 23.43 -4.80
N LEU A 907 13.14 23.30 -6.09
CA LEU A 907 11.98 22.56 -6.62
C LEU A 907 12.31 21.18 -7.18
N TRP A 908 13.57 20.97 -7.55
CA TRP A 908 14.07 19.70 -8.10
C TRP A 908 14.31 18.55 -7.12
N PRO A 909 14.28 18.70 -5.78
CA PRO A 909 14.33 17.57 -4.86
C PRO A 909 13.26 16.48 -5.13
N LYS A 910 12.13 16.82 -5.76
CA LYS A 910 11.02 15.88 -6.02
C LYS A 910 11.18 15.02 -7.28
N LEU A 911 12.08 15.35 -8.21
CA LEU A 911 12.52 14.42 -9.27
C LEU A 911 13.18 13.16 -8.67
N TRP A 912 13.85 13.31 -7.52
CA TRP A 912 14.44 12.19 -6.78
C TRP A 912 13.40 11.38 -5.98
N GLY A 913 12.32 12.04 -5.53
CA GLY A 913 11.21 11.42 -4.80
C GLY A 913 10.24 10.64 -5.68
N LEU A 914 10.07 11.02 -6.96
CA LEU A 914 9.19 10.32 -7.90
C LEU A 914 9.73 8.95 -8.35
N VAL A 915 11.02 8.67 -8.15
CA VAL A 915 11.56 7.31 -8.34
C VAL A 915 11.69 6.50 -7.06
N GLY A 916 11.36 7.09 -5.90
CA GLY A 916 11.35 6.45 -4.58
C GLY A 916 10.02 6.55 -3.83
N GLY A 917 8.93 6.88 -4.53
CA GLY A 917 7.62 7.08 -3.93
C GLY A 917 6.92 5.76 -3.67
N SER A 918 6.98 5.29 -2.41
CA SER A 918 6.02 4.34 -1.87
C SER A 918 4.62 4.89 -2.05
N VAL A 919 3.89 4.36 -3.03
CA VAL A 919 2.43 4.49 -3.12
C VAL A 919 1.87 3.87 -1.84
N SER A 920 1.39 4.73 -0.95
CA SER A 920 0.52 4.33 0.16
C SER A 920 -0.79 3.84 -0.45
N TYR A 921 -0.87 2.53 -0.65
CA TYR A 921 -2.12 1.78 -0.80
C TYR A 921 -2.91 1.77 0.50
#